data_AF-A0AAJ7FKC0-F1
#
_entry.id   AF-A0AAJ7FKC0-F1
#
_cell.length_a   1.000
_cell.length_b   1.000
_cell.length_c   1.000
_cell.angle_alpha   90.00
_cell.angle_beta   90.00
_cell.angle_gamma   90.00
#
_symmetry.space_group_name_H-M   'P 1'
#
loop_
_entity.id
_entity.type
_entity.pdbx_description
1 polymer ?
#
loop_
_entity_poly.entity_id
_entity_poly.type
_entity_poly.pdbx_seq_one_letter_code
_entity_poly.pdbx_strand_id
1 'polypeptide(L)'
;MSLFKSKQWWRTECEVNEKYDKRSLLIAPLFGVDTKDIIIVGSHSGYLRLYSPSSQWSEETKESSGYKSTDLLLETKLADCIVDLKAGKFASGSQDMRLGVLTSTKLIVYSATQIQGSTEHGDRCMLNVAYEHVLTRFPISLTVGPFGGVRSRDFLCVQCVDGTLLFYEQENFTFIQTLNKRLLPSSLIYISRNDVFVTMSSDWILECYKYQNIADSSRSEDHQNAIKKMTKNIEADWSYNLGEGVLDMDVVTLSSFEVGIVILGEKNVYCLRDNCAVKYAKRLEYEAICFHPYVIEPDGKLMVLIATNTGVLMIYEDSSLKWSARLPFVPVALVKANFQHLQGAIVMLSDDGRLEAFYLGTQPSLFVAPPLHRRKFDHAEGERELALLRKRLRRSASFGNFLDNARTESELSITVRASPHPDICNYEANEMSDQIKGCVACKVTLELSSYSPLQDVQIYLNVSQPLTFNQDKYAIPNLCDRQVLQTMIYTNGRISSMSSEAQITATYGTRFGSQRIVRKTIQLPLRLFLNPTIPENTGSFSTIVKSSEVLVNFGQLFPEFVGEYSLRQNNSALGLQHILSGSVVTILYGATSNRYRILSSVALASTLVIEQLLLRLCTFSSSQTFKASISQDHFQLVYSQIDAHFSSRQRVKRITDEIVLLTTQMRNIERRMLWNFRERNLLHLETLTTLLDFTYSSIFSLLDELIAANAERDQTTYDLQCAIRLLFLLVRFNASDDKYILLRSAIGFETQLRNDVGWEELADLGLTTLLKTISRKSDIDSNRAISWFRFETVKDLSKLKRRIVHAVEKLNKDSNVIDIES
;
A
#
# COMPACT_ATOMS: atom_id res chain seq x y z
N MET A 1 -12.71 32.60 -19.01
CA MET A 1 -12.54 31.71 -17.82
C MET A 1 -11.56 32.35 -16.86
N SER A 2 -11.95 32.73 -15.64
CA SER A 2 -11.01 33.43 -14.74
C SER A 2 -11.24 33.32 -13.23
N LEU A 3 -12.39 32.81 -12.75
CA LEU A 3 -12.65 32.71 -11.32
C LEU A 3 -11.54 31.94 -10.57
N PHE A 4 -11.08 32.51 -9.45
CA PHE A 4 -10.02 31.96 -8.58
C PHE A 4 -8.68 31.75 -9.31
N LYS A 5 -8.39 32.54 -10.34
CA LYS A 5 -7.08 32.58 -11.01
C LYS A 5 -6.51 34.00 -10.97
N SER A 6 -5.20 34.11 -10.87
CA SER A 6 -4.50 35.36 -11.18
C SER A 6 -4.66 35.69 -12.67
N LYS A 7 -4.85 36.97 -12.97
CA LYS A 7 -4.89 37.50 -14.33
C LYS A 7 -3.72 38.46 -14.54
N GLN A 8 -2.84 38.05 -15.44
CA GLN A 8 -1.65 38.79 -15.81
C GLN A 8 -2.03 40.17 -16.34
N TRP A 9 -1.41 41.22 -15.79
CA TRP A 9 -1.53 42.59 -16.28
C TRP A 9 -0.23 43.08 -16.91
N TRP A 10 0.90 42.75 -16.29
CA TRP A 10 2.24 43.05 -16.76
C TRP A 10 3.20 41.96 -16.30
N ARG A 11 4.13 41.53 -17.16
CA ARG A 11 5.09 40.47 -16.82
C ARG A 11 6.40 40.69 -17.56
N THR A 12 7.49 40.46 -16.85
CA THR A 12 8.84 40.37 -17.42
C THR A 12 9.60 39.23 -16.75
N GLU A 13 10.69 38.79 -17.37
CA GLU A 13 11.61 37.81 -16.79
C GLU A 13 13.00 38.44 -16.76
N CYS A 14 13.65 38.36 -15.61
CA CYS A 14 15.04 38.77 -15.46
C CYS A 14 15.98 37.72 -16.10
N GLU A 15 17.25 38.07 -16.32
CA GLU A 15 18.20 37.20 -17.02
C GLU A 15 18.45 35.85 -16.31
N VAL A 16 18.89 34.86 -17.09
CA VAL A 16 19.08 33.46 -16.65
C VAL A 16 20.26 33.35 -15.66
N ASN A 17 20.06 32.62 -14.55
CA ASN A 17 21.00 32.34 -13.45
C ASN A 17 21.11 33.41 -12.35
N GLU A 18 20.14 34.32 -12.25
CA GLU A 18 20.01 35.21 -11.10
C GLU A 18 19.18 34.56 -9.98
N LYS A 19 19.42 34.99 -8.73
CA LYS A 19 18.66 34.54 -7.56
C LYS A 19 18.10 35.73 -6.80
N TYR A 20 16.89 35.55 -6.28
CA TYR A 20 16.13 36.56 -5.57
C TYR A 20 15.58 36.01 -4.25
N ASP A 21 15.44 36.89 -3.27
CA ASP A 21 14.82 36.61 -1.97
C ASP A 21 13.69 37.62 -1.69
N LYS A 22 13.01 37.50 -0.55
CA LYS A 22 11.88 38.37 -0.17
C LYS A 22 12.24 39.86 -0.14
N ARG A 23 13.51 40.19 0.12
CA ARG A 23 14.07 41.56 0.19
C ARG A 23 14.51 42.12 -1.16
N SER A 24 14.49 41.29 -2.21
CA SER A 24 14.87 41.70 -3.56
C SER A 24 13.83 42.57 -4.26
N LEU A 25 12.58 42.61 -3.78
CA LEU A 25 11.49 43.37 -4.36
C LEU A 25 11.14 44.56 -3.47
N LEU A 26 11.21 45.77 -4.04
CA LEU A 26 10.78 46.99 -3.40
C LEU A 26 9.84 47.75 -4.33
N ILE A 27 8.78 48.31 -3.76
CA ILE A 27 7.83 49.17 -4.46
C ILE A 27 7.81 50.51 -3.75
N ALA A 28 8.16 51.57 -4.47
CA ALA A 28 8.26 52.91 -3.90
C ALA A 28 8.03 54.02 -4.95
N PRO A 29 7.44 55.16 -4.55
CA PRO A 29 7.34 56.34 -5.38
C PRO A 29 8.64 57.16 -5.32
N LEU A 30 9.58 56.88 -6.23
CA LEU A 30 10.90 57.55 -6.24
C LEU A 30 10.89 58.98 -6.82
N PHE A 31 9.93 59.34 -7.69
CA PHE A 31 9.96 60.60 -8.44
C PHE A 31 8.95 61.66 -7.94
N GLY A 32 8.54 61.56 -6.66
CA GLY A 32 7.66 62.53 -5.99
C GLY A 32 6.22 62.06 -5.82
N VAL A 33 5.42 62.88 -5.11
CA VAL A 33 4.08 62.51 -4.59
C VAL A 33 3.04 62.31 -5.70
N ASP A 34 3.19 62.99 -6.83
CA ASP A 34 2.28 62.87 -7.99
C ASP A 34 2.63 61.68 -8.89
N THR A 35 3.80 61.05 -8.69
CA THR A 35 4.27 59.91 -9.47
C THR A 35 3.91 58.59 -8.80
N LYS A 36 3.45 57.64 -9.61
CA LYS A 36 2.95 56.35 -9.15
C LYS A 36 4.08 55.38 -8.85
N ASP A 37 3.73 54.26 -8.22
CA ASP A 37 4.71 53.30 -7.71
C ASP A 37 5.57 52.69 -8.83
N ILE A 38 6.87 52.57 -8.54
CA ILE A 38 7.87 51.96 -9.43
C ILE A 38 8.29 50.63 -8.80
N ILE A 39 8.52 49.63 -9.65
CA ILE A 39 9.02 48.32 -9.21
C ILE A 39 10.55 48.36 -9.24
N ILE A 40 11.17 48.09 -8.11
CA ILE A 40 12.62 48.07 -7.95
C ILE A 40 13.01 46.63 -7.60
N VAL A 41 13.89 46.05 -8.39
CA VAL A 41 14.36 44.66 -8.22
C VAL A 41 15.87 44.63 -8.06
N GLY A 42 16.32 44.01 -6.97
CA GLY A 42 17.73 43.80 -6.64
C GLY A 42 18.09 42.32 -6.65
N SER A 43 19.04 41.95 -7.50
CA SER A 43 19.55 40.59 -7.63
C SER A 43 20.74 40.34 -6.73
N HIS A 44 20.87 39.11 -6.21
CA HIS A 44 22.08 38.70 -5.50
C HIS A 44 23.33 38.67 -6.39
N SER A 45 23.16 38.68 -7.72
CA SER A 45 24.27 38.82 -8.68
C SER A 45 24.73 40.28 -8.87
N GLY A 46 24.13 41.24 -8.16
CA GLY A 46 24.50 42.66 -8.19
C GLY A 46 23.71 43.51 -9.20
N TYR A 47 22.74 42.95 -9.92
CA TYR A 47 21.90 43.70 -10.86
C TYR A 47 20.79 44.45 -10.14
N LEU A 48 20.69 45.75 -10.40
CA LEU A 48 19.61 46.62 -9.94
C LEU A 48 18.78 47.06 -11.15
N ARG A 49 17.46 46.80 -11.11
CA ARG A 49 16.52 47.13 -12.18
C ARG A 49 15.36 47.96 -11.66
N LEU A 50 15.03 49.03 -12.37
CA LEU A 50 13.87 49.89 -12.07
C LEU A 50 12.88 49.81 -13.23
N TYR A 51 11.64 49.43 -12.92
CA TYR A 51 10.56 49.33 -13.88
C TYR A 51 9.43 50.30 -13.57
N SER A 52 8.97 51.03 -14.58
CA SER A 52 7.73 51.81 -14.55
C SER A 52 6.73 51.17 -15.52
N PRO A 53 5.85 50.27 -15.05
CA PRO A 53 4.89 49.59 -15.91
C PRO A 53 3.89 50.57 -16.53
N SER A 54 3.90 50.69 -17.86
CA SER A 54 2.96 51.52 -18.63
C SER A 54 1.81 50.74 -19.29
N SER A 55 1.61 49.48 -18.87
CA SER A 55 0.61 48.57 -19.46
C SER A 55 -0.80 49.16 -19.42
N GLN A 56 -1.54 49.04 -20.52
CA GLN A 56 -2.92 49.51 -20.65
C GLN A 56 -3.84 48.35 -21.00
N TRP A 57 -5.09 48.44 -20.55
CA TRP A 57 -6.13 47.49 -20.93
C TRP A 57 -6.66 47.83 -22.33
N SER A 58 -6.58 46.88 -23.27
CA SER A 58 -7.18 47.05 -24.60
C SER A 58 -8.59 46.47 -24.62
N GLU A 59 -9.59 47.28 -24.97
CA GLU A 59 -10.98 46.84 -25.08
C GLU A 59 -11.21 45.89 -26.27
N GLU A 60 -10.42 46.00 -27.35
CA GLU A 60 -10.55 45.19 -28.56
C GLU A 60 -10.08 43.74 -28.36
N THR A 61 -8.94 43.55 -27.68
CA THR A 61 -8.36 42.22 -27.44
C THR A 61 -8.79 41.61 -26.10
N LYS A 62 -9.41 42.40 -25.20
CA LYS A 62 -9.72 42.01 -23.82
C LYS A 62 -8.50 41.48 -23.06
N GLU A 63 -7.33 41.97 -23.42
CA GLU A 63 -6.04 41.62 -22.83
C GLU A 63 -5.22 42.91 -22.59
N SER A 64 -4.29 42.84 -21.65
CA SER A 64 -3.37 43.95 -21.38
C SER A 64 -2.30 44.04 -22.48
N SER A 65 -1.80 45.25 -22.73
CA SER A 65 -0.73 45.47 -23.72
C SER A 65 0.59 44.78 -23.37
N GLY A 66 0.72 44.28 -22.13
CA GLY A 66 1.90 43.57 -21.65
C GLY A 66 3.11 44.48 -21.42
N TYR A 67 4.27 43.85 -21.28
CA TYR A 67 5.56 44.52 -21.09
C TYR A 67 6.04 45.20 -22.38
N LYS A 68 6.51 46.45 -22.25
CA LYS A 68 7.19 47.19 -23.31
C LYS A 68 8.64 47.44 -22.89
N SER A 69 9.56 47.49 -23.86
CA SER A 69 10.97 47.80 -23.57
C SER A 69 11.16 49.17 -22.91
N THR A 70 10.24 50.11 -23.11
CA THR A 70 10.22 51.43 -22.45
C THR A 70 9.85 51.38 -20.97
N ASP A 71 9.31 50.25 -20.46
CA ASP A 71 8.96 50.11 -19.05
C ASP A 71 10.22 49.93 -18.17
N LEU A 72 11.36 49.52 -18.75
CA LEU A 72 12.63 49.43 -18.04
C LEU A 72 13.31 50.81 -18.05
N LEU A 73 13.32 51.47 -16.89
CA LEU A 73 13.92 52.80 -16.72
C LEU A 73 15.44 52.76 -16.59
N LEU A 74 15.94 51.70 -15.95
CA LEU A 74 17.36 51.52 -15.65
C LEU A 74 17.66 50.04 -15.39
N GLU A 75 18.79 49.60 -15.92
CA GLU A 75 19.47 48.38 -15.51
C GLU A 75 20.96 48.68 -15.29
N THR A 76 21.44 48.43 -14.07
CA THR A 76 22.85 48.66 -13.70
C THR A 76 23.39 47.50 -12.87
N LYS A 77 24.62 47.10 -13.17
CA LYS A 77 25.35 46.08 -12.40
C LYS A 77 26.25 46.74 -11.37
N LEU A 78 25.97 46.48 -10.10
CA LEU A 78 26.84 46.80 -8.98
C LEU A 78 27.92 45.71 -8.83
N ALA A 79 29.05 46.06 -8.23
CA ALA A 79 30.17 45.12 -8.05
C ALA A 79 29.84 43.99 -7.05
N ASP A 80 29.00 44.28 -6.06
CA ASP A 80 28.69 43.38 -4.95
C ASP A 80 27.24 42.88 -5.00
N CYS A 81 26.97 41.78 -4.28
CA CYS A 81 25.64 41.23 -4.06
C CYS A 81 24.72 42.24 -3.36
N ILE A 82 23.50 42.44 -3.90
CA ILE A 82 22.45 43.22 -3.26
C ILE A 82 21.72 42.34 -2.26
N VAL A 83 21.71 42.77 -0.99
CA VAL A 83 21.14 42.05 0.16
C VAL A 83 19.73 42.56 0.50
N ASP A 84 19.55 43.88 0.51
CA ASP A 84 18.27 44.53 0.85
C ASP A 84 18.13 45.88 0.15
N LEU A 85 16.90 46.30 -0.10
CA LEU A 85 16.53 47.55 -0.77
C LEU A 85 15.49 48.29 0.05
N LYS A 86 15.72 49.57 0.34
CA LYS A 86 14.74 50.44 1.01
C LYS A 86 14.69 51.81 0.35
N ALA A 87 13.52 52.43 0.39
CA ALA A 87 13.34 53.82 -0.04
C ALA A 87 12.92 54.68 1.15
N GLY A 88 13.44 55.90 1.22
CA GLY A 88 13.16 56.81 2.33
C GLY A 88 13.91 58.12 2.22
N LYS A 89 13.73 58.99 3.20
CA LYS A 89 14.34 60.33 3.27
C LYS A 89 15.72 60.26 3.90
N PHE A 90 16.67 59.69 3.16
CA PHE A 90 18.03 59.42 3.63
C PHE A 90 18.99 60.61 3.48
N ALA A 91 18.49 61.81 3.22
CA ALA A 91 19.26 63.00 2.90
C ALA A 91 19.22 64.07 3.98
N SER A 92 20.36 64.58 4.42
CA SER A 92 20.35 65.82 5.20
C SER A 92 19.90 66.98 4.32
N GLY A 93 18.80 67.65 4.70
CA GLY A 93 18.33 68.88 4.04
C GLY A 93 17.46 68.72 2.79
N SER A 94 17.23 67.50 2.30
CA SER A 94 16.24 67.22 1.23
C SER A 94 15.09 66.35 1.78
N GLN A 95 13.90 66.52 1.21
CA GLN A 95 12.71 65.73 1.50
C GLN A 95 12.44 64.66 0.44
N ASP A 96 13.32 64.55 -0.55
CA ASP A 96 13.16 63.66 -1.69
C ASP A 96 13.41 62.21 -1.27
N MET A 97 12.66 61.29 -1.87
CA MET A 97 12.85 59.86 -1.66
C MET A 97 14.15 59.42 -2.33
N ARG A 98 15.02 58.78 -1.55
CA ARG A 98 16.28 58.20 -2.03
C ARG A 98 16.22 56.68 -1.91
N LEU A 99 17.00 56.00 -2.75
CA LEU A 99 17.12 54.55 -2.75
C LEU A 99 18.34 54.13 -1.94
N GLY A 100 18.12 53.43 -0.83
CA GLY A 100 19.17 52.78 -0.06
C GLY A 100 19.36 51.34 -0.54
N VAL A 101 20.58 51.04 -1.00
CA VAL A 101 20.99 49.71 -1.46
C VAL A 101 21.99 49.14 -0.46
N LEU A 102 21.61 48.07 0.20
CA LEU A 102 22.51 47.32 1.09
C LEU A 102 23.22 46.25 0.28
N THR A 103 24.54 46.35 0.20
CA THR A 103 25.41 45.33 -0.41
C THR A 103 26.14 44.54 0.65
N SER A 104 26.84 43.47 0.26
CA SER A 104 27.62 42.64 1.21
C SER A 104 28.72 43.40 1.97
N THR A 105 29.22 44.53 1.45
CA THR A 105 30.33 45.29 2.06
C THR A 105 30.01 46.76 2.33
N LYS A 106 28.98 47.32 1.69
CA LYS A 106 28.65 48.75 1.75
C LYS A 106 27.14 48.99 1.82
N LEU A 107 26.75 50.07 2.48
CA LEU A 107 25.43 50.68 2.36
C LEU A 107 25.55 51.91 1.45
N ILE A 108 24.90 51.88 0.30
CA ILE A 108 25.01 52.95 -0.72
C ILE A 108 23.65 53.63 -0.85
N VAL A 109 23.62 54.95 -0.75
CA VAL A 109 22.40 55.74 -0.94
C VAL A 109 22.47 56.44 -2.29
N TYR A 110 21.50 56.15 -3.15
CA TYR A 110 21.36 56.72 -4.47
C TYR A 110 20.26 57.79 -4.52
N SER A 111 20.55 58.86 -5.25
CA SER A 111 19.57 59.82 -5.73
C SER A 111 19.14 59.43 -7.13
N ALA A 112 17.88 59.04 -7.28
CA ALA A 112 17.30 58.71 -8.58
C ALA A 112 16.73 59.97 -9.24
N THR A 113 17.16 60.27 -10.46
CA THR A 113 16.63 61.38 -11.26
C THR A 113 16.01 60.85 -12.54
N GLN A 114 14.78 61.28 -12.85
CA GLN A 114 14.11 60.92 -14.09
C GLN A 114 14.44 61.95 -15.16
N ILE A 115 15.02 61.50 -16.27
CA ILE A 115 15.31 62.31 -17.44
C ILE A 115 14.22 62.00 -18.46
N GLN A 116 13.36 62.98 -18.73
CA GLN A 116 12.27 62.85 -19.70
C GLN A 116 12.84 62.65 -21.11
N GLY A 117 12.41 61.56 -21.77
CA GLY A 117 12.87 61.24 -23.11
C GLY A 117 12.15 62.09 -24.17
N SER A 118 12.90 62.73 -25.07
CA SER A 118 12.34 63.50 -26.20
C SER A 118 12.06 62.67 -27.46
N THR A 119 12.30 61.36 -27.43
CA THR A 119 12.21 60.42 -28.58
C THR A 119 11.44 59.14 -28.22
N GLU A 120 11.16 58.27 -29.20
CA GLU A 120 10.44 56.98 -29.06
C GLU A 120 11.02 56.00 -28.02
N HIS A 121 12.20 56.29 -27.45
CA HIS A 121 12.89 55.45 -26.46
C HIS A 121 12.47 55.67 -24.99
N GLY A 122 11.47 56.50 -24.71
CA GLY A 122 10.87 56.65 -23.38
C GLY A 122 11.75 57.36 -22.34
N ASP A 123 11.24 57.46 -21.12
CA ASP A 123 11.93 58.09 -19.99
C ASP A 123 13.07 57.21 -19.48
N ARG A 124 14.18 57.84 -19.07
CA ARG A 124 15.35 57.15 -18.51
C ARG A 124 15.57 57.59 -17.07
N CYS A 125 16.06 56.69 -16.23
CA CYS A 125 16.51 57.03 -14.89
C CYS A 125 18.04 57.11 -14.85
N MET A 126 18.58 58.11 -14.14
CA MET A 126 20.00 58.18 -13.77
C MET A 126 20.12 58.06 -12.25
N LEU A 127 20.93 57.11 -11.79
CA LEU A 127 21.29 56.94 -10.39
C LEU A 127 22.62 57.62 -10.11
N ASN A 128 22.61 58.58 -9.19
CA ASN A 128 23.81 59.22 -8.67
C ASN A 128 24.03 58.79 -7.22
N VAL A 129 25.26 58.38 -6.87
CA VAL A 129 25.63 58.08 -5.49
C VAL A 129 25.58 59.37 -4.68
N ALA A 130 24.73 59.43 -3.65
CA ALA A 130 24.70 60.56 -2.72
C ALA A 130 25.81 60.43 -1.68
N TYR A 131 25.94 59.23 -1.09
CA TYR A 131 27.02 58.86 -0.18
C TYR A 131 27.08 57.34 -0.03
N GLU A 132 28.18 56.83 0.52
CA GLU A 132 28.38 55.41 0.85
C GLU A 132 28.93 55.24 2.26
N HIS A 133 28.49 54.18 2.93
CA HIS A 133 29.01 53.72 4.22
C HIS A 133 29.66 52.35 4.05
N VAL A 134 30.91 52.23 4.48
CA VAL A 134 31.62 50.94 4.48
C VAL A 134 31.22 50.16 5.72
N LEU A 135 30.85 48.90 5.54
CA LEU A 135 30.41 48.00 6.61
C LEU A 135 31.59 47.16 7.10
N THR A 136 31.75 47.07 8.42
CA THR A 136 32.80 46.26 9.04
C THR A 136 32.37 44.80 9.29
N ARG A 137 31.08 44.51 9.16
CA ARG A 137 30.45 43.21 9.42
C ARG A 137 29.51 42.85 8.29
N PHE A 138 29.19 41.56 8.15
CA PHE A 138 28.29 41.07 7.11
C PHE A 138 26.84 41.45 7.42
N PRO A 139 26.19 42.27 6.58
CA PRO A 139 24.81 42.68 6.77
C PRO A 139 23.83 41.59 6.35
N ILE A 140 22.63 41.61 6.94
CA ILE A 140 21.52 40.75 6.57
C ILE A 140 20.26 41.54 6.22
N SER A 141 19.93 42.60 6.99
CA SER A 141 18.71 43.42 6.80
C SER A 141 19.03 44.91 6.85
N LEU A 142 18.21 45.71 6.18
CA LEU A 142 18.13 47.15 6.37
C LEU A 142 16.75 47.54 6.90
N THR A 143 16.70 48.12 8.10
CA THR A 143 15.49 48.69 8.69
C THR A 143 15.59 50.22 8.63
N VAL A 144 14.50 50.89 8.25
CA VAL A 144 14.50 52.35 8.06
C VAL A 144 13.33 52.98 8.79
N GLY A 145 13.53 54.22 9.24
CA GLY A 145 12.46 55.04 9.80
C GLY A 145 12.97 56.22 10.62
N PRO A 146 12.06 57.05 11.13
CA PRO A 146 12.39 58.21 11.96
C PRO A 146 12.76 57.77 13.39
N PHE A 147 13.93 57.16 13.59
CA PHE A 147 14.37 56.75 14.94
C PHE A 147 14.51 57.97 15.85
N GLY A 148 14.06 57.87 17.10
CA GLY A 148 14.04 59.01 18.02
C GLY A 148 12.86 59.97 17.81
N GLY A 149 11.88 59.62 16.96
CA GLY A 149 10.71 60.46 16.67
C GLY A 149 11.01 61.70 15.82
N VAL A 150 12.10 61.69 15.05
CA VAL A 150 12.52 62.81 14.20
C VAL A 150 11.52 63.03 13.07
N ARG A 151 11.08 64.28 12.86
CA ARG A 151 10.16 64.59 11.76
C ARG A 151 10.92 64.76 10.45
N SER A 152 10.36 64.21 9.38
CA SER A 152 10.80 64.46 8.00
C SER A 152 12.21 63.98 7.65
N ARG A 153 12.76 63.03 8.41
CA ARG A 153 14.04 62.36 8.15
C ARG A 153 13.90 60.89 8.49
N ASP A 154 14.51 60.05 7.67
CA ASP A 154 14.62 58.62 7.95
C ASP A 154 16.07 58.25 8.22
N PHE A 155 16.27 57.50 9.29
CA PHE A 155 17.55 56.93 9.69
C PHE A 155 17.60 55.45 9.29
N LEU A 156 18.81 54.91 9.28
CA LEU A 156 19.11 53.59 8.72
C LEU A 156 19.70 52.71 9.83
N CYS A 157 19.16 51.50 9.99
CA CYS A 157 19.67 50.49 10.90
C CYS A 157 20.04 49.25 10.09
N VAL A 158 21.32 48.90 10.07
CA VAL A 158 21.81 47.69 9.42
C VAL A 158 21.94 46.59 10.47
N GLN A 159 21.20 45.51 10.27
CA GLN A 159 21.34 44.30 11.07
C GLN A 159 22.41 43.41 10.43
N CYS A 160 23.33 42.90 11.24
CA CYS A 160 24.37 41.96 10.85
C CYS A 160 24.01 40.52 11.22
N VAL A 161 24.67 39.54 10.59
CA VAL A 161 24.43 38.10 10.80
C VAL A 161 24.66 37.67 12.26
N ASP A 162 25.59 38.32 12.96
CA ASP A 162 25.93 38.05 14.36
C ASP A 162 24.99 38.71 15.38
N GLY A 163 23.90 39.35 14.93
CA GLY A 163 22.95 40.04 15.80
C GLY A 163 23.38 41.46 16.20
N THR A 164 24.43 42.01 15.57
CA THR A 164 24.85 43.40 15.75
C THR A 164 24.00 44.35 14.91
N LEU A 165 23.59 45.48 15.49
CA LEU A 165 22.86 46.58 14.87
C LEU A 165 23.80 47.77 14.68
N LEU A 166 23.86 48.31 13.47
CA LEU A 166 24.64 49.50 13.11
C LEU A 166 23.66 50.64 12.80
N PHE A 167 23.73 51.74 13.55
CA PHE A 167 22.84 52.88 13.38
C PHE A 167 23.52 54.02 12.63
N TYR A 168 22.84 54.55 11.62
CA TYR A 168 23.29 55.67 10.81
C TYR A 168 22.22 56.77 10.77
N GLU A 169 22.60 57.96 11.21
CA GLU A 169 21.85 59.19 11.00
C GLU A 169 22.22 59.77 9.62
N GLN A 170 21.59 59.23 8.57
CA GLN A 170 21.80 59.61 7.17
C GLN A 170 23.29 59.48 6.76
N GLU A 171 23.98 60.60 6.51
CA GLU A 171 25.39 60.64 6.12
C GLU A 171 26.35 60.27 7.27
N ASN A 172 25.89 60.25 8.52
CA ASN A 172 26.74 60.02 9.69
C ASN A 172 26.49 58.66 10.33
N PHE A 173 27.56 57.95 10.67
CA PHE A 173 27.50 56.78 11.55
C PHE A 173 27.33 57.23 13.01
N THR A 174 26.38 56.63 13.74
CA THR A 174 26.03 57.04 15.11
C THR A 174 26.62 56.12 16.16
N PHE A 175 26.25 54.84 16.16
CA PHE A 175 26.73 53.85 17.13
C PHE A 175 26.47 52.40 16.67
N ILE A 176 27.12 51.45 17.36
CA ILE A 176 26.95 50.00 17.18
C ILE A 176 26.35 49.43 18.47
N GLN A 177 25.43 48.46 18.34
CA GLN A 177 24.91 47.71 19.48
C GLN A 177 24.72 46.23 19.15
N THR A 178 25.18 45.31 20.01
CA THR A 178 24.95 43.87 19.85
C THR A 178 23.80 43.37 20.73
N LEU A 179 22.89 42.59 20.15
CA LEU A 179 21.79 41.95 20.88
C LEU A 179 22.22 40.56 21.41
N ASN A 180 21.73 40.22 22.60
CA ASN A 180 22.03 38.93 23.24
C ASN A 180 21.22 37.78 22.62
N LYS A 181 21.72 36.54 22.80
CA LYS A 181 21.04 35.29 22.39
C LYS A 181 20.61 35.28 20.91
N ARG A 182 21.52 35.65 20.02
CA ARG A 182 21.32 35.61 18.58
C ARG A 182 22.25 34.56 17.97
N LEU A 183 21.70 33.38 17.68
CA LEU A 183 22.37 32.33 16.91
C LEU A 183 22.03 32.44 15.42
N LEU A 184 20.79 32.82 15.11
CA LEU A 184 20.27 32.95 13.75
C LEU A 184 19.78 34.39 13.53
N PRO A 185 19.99 34.95 12.32
CA PRO A 185 19.43 36.25 11.97
C PRO A 185 17.90 36.15 11.84
N SER A 186 17.20 37.13 12.40
CA SER A 186 15.74 37.23 12.37
C SER A 186 15.29 38.55 11.76
N SER A 187 14.04 38.64 11.30
CA SER A 187 13.49 39.91 10.83
C SER A 187 13.49 40.97 11.94
N LEU A 188 13.86 42.20 11.59
CA LEU A 188 13.91 43.36 12.46
C LEU A 188 13.00 44.45 11.88
N ILE A 189 12.01 44.85 12.66
CA ILE A 189 11.05 45.89 12.30
C ILE A 189 11.13 47.07 13.27
N TYR A 190 10.82 48.26 12.78
CA TYR A 190 10.77 49.48 13.57
C TYR A 190 9.35 50.02 13.60
N ILE A 191 8.85 50.35 14.79
CA ILE A 191 7.52 50.92 15.02
C ILE A 191 7.68 52.38 15.38
N SER A 192 7.39 53.26 14.42
CA SER A 192 7.60 54.71 14.56
C SER A 192 6.78 55.38 15.65
N ARG A 193 5.58 54.84 15.97
CA ARG A 193 4.68 55.40 16.98
C ARG A 193 5.29 55.40 18.39
N ASN A 194 5.89 54.28 18.77
CA ASN A 194 6.44 54.07 20.13
C ASN A 194 7.97 54.17 20.16
N ASP A 195 8.61 54.39 19.01
CA ASP A 195 10.07 54.43 18.85
C ASP A 195 10.75 53.14 19.36
N VAL A 196 10.23 52.00 18.90
CA VAL A 196 10.68 50.65 19.31
C VAL A 196 11.09 49.77 18.14
N PHE A 197 12.07 48.91 18.39
CA PHE A 197 12.51 47.84 17.52
C PHE A 197 11.97 46.50 18.02
N VAL A 198 11.43 45.69 17.12
CA VAL A 198 10.94 44.36 17.44
C VAL A 198 11.68 43.33 16.61
N THR A 199 12.16 42.28 17.27
CA THR A 199 12.93 41.19 16.65
C THR A 199 12.71 39.89 17.42
N MET A 200 12.95 38.76 16.76
CA MET A 200 12.89 37.44 17.37
C MET A 200 14.23 37.06 18.02
N SER A 201 14.20 36.33 19.14
CA SER A 201 15.36 35.67 19.72
C SER A 201 15.49 34.22 19.28
N SER A 202 16.65 33.60 19.50
CA SER A 202 16.84 32.17 19.20
C SER A 202 15.99 31.23 20.07
N ASP A 203 15.38 31.73 21.16
CA ASP A 203 14.46 31.00 22.04
C ASP A 203 12.99 31.07 21.54
N TRP A 204 12.74 31.57 20.33
CA TRP A 204 11.40 31.86 19.77
C TRP A 204 10.57 32.87 20.58
N ILE A 205 11.28 33.78 21.25
CA ILE A 205 10.69 34.87 22.01
C ILE A 205 10.81 36.16 21.20
N LEU A 206 9.68 36.79 20.92
CA LEU A 206 9.61 38.12 20.34
C LEU A 206 10.00 39.14 21.40
N GLU A 207 11.02 39.95 21.11
CA GLU A 207 11.58 40.93 22.04
C GLU A 207 11.43 42.34 21.45
N CYS A 208 11.06 43.28 22.31
CA CYS A 208 10.90 44.69 21.96
C CYS A 208 11.92 45.56 22.68
N TYR A 209 12.56 46.48 21.95
CA TYR A 209 13.61 47.36 22.45
C TYR A 209 13.31 48.80 22.08
N LYS A 210 13.19 49.68 23.07
CA LYS A 210 13.10 51.13 22.84
C LYS A 210 14.40 51.66 22.25
N TYR A 211 14.31 52.52 21.24
CA TYR A 211 15.49 53.12 20.60
C TYR A 211 16.37 53.86 21.60
N GLN A 212 15.77 54.61 22.54
CA GLN A 212 16.51 55.31 23.61
C GLN A 212 17.35 54.35 24.46
N ASN A 213 16.80 53.19 24.85
CA ASN A 213 17.54 52.20 25.64
C ASN A 213 18.72 51.62 24.86
N ILE A 214 18.53 51.38 23.55
CA ILE A 214 19.61 50.92 22.66
C ILE A 214 20.69 52.01 22.56
N ALA A 215 20.31 53.27 22.33
CA ALA A 215 21.24 54.38 22.19
C ALA A 215 22.01 54.68 23.49
N ASP A 216 21.34 54.70 24.65
CA ASP A 216 21.97 54.98 25.95
C ASP A 216 22.95 53.89 26.37
N SER A 217 22.64 52.62 26.05
CA SER A 217 23.55 51.51 26.30
C SER A 217 24.88 51.67 25.54
N SER A 218 24.84 52.29 24.35
CA SER A 218 26.02 52.57 23.53
C SER A 218 26.79 53.84 23.94
N ARG A 219 26.10 54.87 24.49
CA ARG A 219 26.69 56.19 24.83
C ARG A 219 27.41 56.25 26.18
N SER A 220 27.23 55.25 27.04
CA SER A 220 27.85 55.21 28.37
C SER A 220 29.33 54.80 28.38
N GLU A 221 30.10 55.26 27.39
CA GLU A 221 31.49 54.90 27.14
C GLU A 221 32.39 56.13 26.90
N ASP A 222 33.03 56.63 27.96
CA ASP A 222 34.21 57.49 27.84
C ASP A 222 35.47 56.65 27.56
N HIS A 223 36.33 57.20 26.69
CA HIS A 223 37.59 56.68 26.19
C HIS A 223 38.47 56.02 27.27
N GLN A 224 38.81 54.73 27.11
CA GLN A 224 40.18 54.20 27.28
C GLN A 224 40.38 52.67 27.23
N ASN A 225 39.40 51.79 27.02
CA ASN A 225 39.68 50.33 27.00
C ASN A 225 38.77 49.52 26.05
N ALA A 226 39.16 49.43 24.77
CA ALA A 226 38.37 48.86 23.67
C ALA A 226 38.45 47.32 23.49
N ILE A 227 39.17 46.57 24.32
CA ILE A 227 39.45 45.13 24.05
C ILE A 227 38.83 44.17 25.09
N LYS A 228 38.04 44.67 26.07
CA LYS A 228 37.51 43.82 27.15
C LYS A 228 36.02 44.00 27.50
N LYS A 229 35.20 44.65 26.67
CA LYS A 229 33.87 45.13 27.09
C LYS A 229 32.79 45.08 25.99
N MET A 230 32.46 43.91 25.45
CA MET A 230 31.41 43.74 24.43
C MET A 230 30.04 43.29 24.99
N THR A 231 29.78 43.48 26.28
CA THR A 231 28.61 42.89 26.96
C THR A 231 28.06 43.78 28.09
N LYS A 232 27.41 44.90 27.76
CA LYS A 232 26.34 45.41 28.63
C LYS A 232 25.02 44.88 28.08
N ASN A 233 24.33 44.10 28.90
CA ASN A 233 23.09 43.42 28.51
C ASN A 233 21.95 44.45 28.38
N ILE A 234 21.34 44.53 27.19
CA ILE A 234 20.09 45.26 27.01
C ILE A 234 18.95 44.32 27.38
N GLU A 235 18.11 44.75 28.32
CA GLU A 235 16.86 44.07 28.64
C GLU A 235 15.75 44.53 27.68
N ALA A 236 14.91 43.59 27.27
CA ALA A 236 13.74 43.89 26.43
C ALA A 236 12.66 44.59 27.27
N ASP A 237 11.98 45.58 26.69
CA ASP A 237 10.86 46.31 27.32
C ASP A 237 9.67 45.37 27.55
N TRP A 238 9.40 44.50 26.58
CA TRP A 238 8.51 43.36 26.72
C TRP A 238 9.01 42.19 25.89
N SER A 239 8.56 41.00 26.28
CA SER A 239 8.86 39.76 25.58
C SER A 239 7.61 38.88 25.44
N TYR A 240 7.49 38.15 24.33
CA TYR A 240 6.37 37.26 24.06
C TYR A 240 6.81 35.98 23.39
N ASN A 241 6.49 34.84 24.01
CA ASN A 241 6.85 33.53 23.47
C ASN A 241 5.84 33.12 22.38
N LEU A 242 6.31 33.05 21.13
CA LEU A 242 5.50 32.58 20.00
C LEU A 242 5.51 31.06 19.90
N GLY A 243 6.58 30.40 20.37
CA GLY A 243 6.74 28.95 20.31
C GLY A 243 7.07 28.38 18.93
N GLU A 244 7.35 29.25 17.95
CA GLU A 244 7.78 28.88 16.60
C GLU A 244 8.69 29.93 15.97
N GLY A 245 9.41 29.54 14.91
CA GLY A 245 10.22 30.45 14.09
C GLY A 245 9.37 31.42 13.28
N VAL A 246 9.91 32.61 13.03
CA VAL A 246 9.25 33.65 12.23
C VAL A 246 9.92 33.77 10.87
N LEU A 247 9.12 33.61 9.82
CA LEU A 247 9.53 33.79 8.44
C LEU A 247 9.68 35.27 8.13
N ASP A 248 8.66 36.07 8.49
CA ASP A 248 8.66 37.49 8.23
C ASP A 248 7.75 38.30 9.17
N MET A 249 8.04 39.59 9.28
CA MET A 249 7.31 40.54 10.14
C MET A 249 7.10 41.84 9.40
N ASP A 250 5.93 42.45 9.59
CA ASP A 250 5.63 43.76 9.04
C ASP A 250 4.71 44.55 9.98
N VAL A 251 4.71 45.87 9.82
CA VAL A 251 4.02 46.81 10.71
C VAL A 251 3.04 47.62 9.90
N VAL A 252 1.80 47.66 10.36
CA VAL A 252 0.72 48.39 9.68
C VAL A 252 0.00 49.30 10.65
N THR A 253 -0.18 50.56 10.24
CA THR A 253 -0.98 51.54 10.97
C THR A 253 -2.46 51.29 10.69
N LEU A 254 -3.20 50.78 11.68
CA LEU A 254 -4.62 50.44 11.55
C LEU A 254 -5.51 51.67 11.72
N SER A 255 -5.16 52.52 12.68
CA SER A 255 -5.79 53.80 12.93
C SER A 255 -4.76 54.78 13.49
N SER A 256 -5.15 56.04 13.67
CA SER A 256 -4.32 57.03 14.37
C SER A 256 -3.90 56.59 15.77
N PHE A 257 -4.64 55.64 16.39
CA PHE A 257 -4.42 55.20 17.76
C PHE A 257 -3.97 53.74 17.91
N GLU A 258 -3.90 52.94 16.83
CA GLU A 258 -3.57 51.51 16.91
C GLU A 258 -2.62 51.11 15.77
N VAL A 259 -1.51 50.46 16.11
CA VAL A 259 -0.63 49.78 15.15
C VAL A 259 -0.78 48.26 15.33
N GLY A 260 -0.82 47.55 14.20
CA GLY A 260 -0.78 46.10 14.15
C GLY A 260 0.61 45.61 13.76
N ILE A 261 1.22 44.80 14.63
CA ILE A 261 2.44 44.05 14.33
C ILE A 261 1.99 42.71 13.78
N VAL A 262 2.14 42.51 12.47
CA VAL A 262 1.75 41.27 11.81
C VAL A 262 2.96 40.38 11.62
N ILE A 263 2.85 39.15 12.09
CA ILE A 263 3.95 38.20 12.15
C ILE A 263 3.52 36.93 11.44
N LEU A 264 4.30 36.53 10.45
CA LEU A 264 4.18 35.26 9.77
C LEU A 264 5.16 34.26 10.40
N GLY A 265 4.64 33.36 11.22
CA GLY A 265 5.35 32.17 11.67
C GLY A 265 5.37 31.07 10.61
N GLU A 266 6.05 29.97 10.91
CA GLU A 266 6.04 28.78 10.05
C GLU A 266 4.65 28.15 9.93
N LYS A 267 3.86 28.16 11.01
CA LYS A 267 2.53 27.54 11.05
C LYS A 267 1.41 28.48 11.44
N ASN A 268 1.69 29.64 12.03
CA ASN A 268 0.65 30.58 12.42
C ASN A 268 0.92 32.00 11.94
N VAL A 269 -0.15 32.77 11.78
CA VAL A 269 -0.12 34.22 11.58
C VAL A 269 -0.62 34.88 12.86
N TYR A 270 0.16 35.81 13.38
CA TYR A 270 -0.21 36.61 14.55
C TYR A 270 -0.39 38.06 14.14
N CYS A 271 -1.37 38.73 14.74
CA CYS A 271 -1.44 40.19 14.77
C CYS A 271 -1.37 40.61 16.23
N LEU A 272 -0.28 41.26 16.64
CA LEU A 272 -0.11 41.84 17.97
C LEU A 272 -0.42 43.33 17.93
N ARG A 273 -0.87 43.87 19.05
CA ARG A 273 -1.00 45.31 19.28
C ARG A 273 0.31 45.87 19.83
N ASP A 274 0.40 47.20 19.87
CA ASP A 274 1.50 47.97 20.47
C ASP A 274 1.91 47.54 21.89
N ASN A 275 0.94 47.05 22.68
CA ASN A 275 1.14 46.60 24.06
C ASN A 275 1.43 45.08 24.18
N CYS A 276 1.82 44.43 23.07
CA CYS A 276 2.06 42.99 22.99
C CYS A 276 0.80 42.11 23.17
N ALA A 277 -0.40 42.70 23.28
CA ALA A 277 -1.62 41.90 23.32
C ALA A 277 -1.93 41.31 21.94
N VAL A 278 -2.26 40.02 21.90
CA VAL A 278 -2.66 39.34 20.66
C VAL A 278 -4.04 39.86 20.24
N LYS A 279 -4.13 40.51 19.07
CA LYS A 279 -5.41 40.92 18.46
C LYS A 279 -6.11 39.70 17.87
N TYR A 280 -5.38 38.88 17.13
CA TYR A 280 -5.79 37.55 16.71
C TYR A 280 -4.58 36.68 16.38
N ALA A 281 -4.78 35.37 16.40
CA ALA A 281 -3.84 34.38 15.91
C ALA A 281 -4.58 33.37 15.04
N LYS A 282 -4.02 33.03 13.89
CA LYS A 282 -4.61 32.07 12.95
C LYS A 282 -3.57 30.99 12.64
N ARG A 283 -3.92 29.74 12.97
CA ARG A 283 -3.17 28.58 12.51
C ARG A 283 -3.43 28.32 11.04
N LEU A 284 -2.35 28.20 10.27
CA LEU A 284 -2.33 27.83 8.87
C LEU A 284 -2.26 26.29 8.77
N GLU A 285 -3.05 25.72 7.86
CA GLU A 285 -3.03 24.28 7.54
C GLU A 285 -2.12 23.98 6.33
N TYR A 286 -1.39 24.99 5.88
CA TYR A 286 -0.50 24.97 4.74
C TYR A 286 0.78 25.74 5.06
N GLU A 287 1.82 25.50 4.26
CA GLU A 287 3.10 26.22 4.39
C GLU A 287 3.03 27.54 3.63
N ALA A 288 3.24 28.64 4.36
CA ALA A 288 3.36 29.98 3.80
C ALA A 288 4.82 30.27 3.44
N ILE A 289 5.05 30.99 2.34
CA ILE A 289 6.39 31.39 1.90
C ILE A 289 6.61 32.88 2.15
N CYS A 290 5.70 33.71 1.65
CA CYS A 290 5.76 35.15 1.81
C CYS A 290 4.36 35.69 2.12
N PHE A 291 4.32 36.83 2.80
CA PHE A 291 3.09 37.53 3.09
C PHE A 291 3.27 39.04 2.97
N HIS A 292 2.17 39.74 2.81
CA HIS A 292 2.15 41.19 2.80
C HIS A 292 0.84 41.71 3.42
N PRO A 293 0.90 42.38 4.58
CA PRO A 293 -0.25 43.01 5.16
C PRO A 293 -0.48 44.41 4.56
N TYR A 294 -1.74 44.78 4.36
CA TYR A 294 -2.13 46.11 3.91
C TYR A 294 -3.46 46.51 4.55
N VAL A 295 -3.70 47.82 4.64
CA VAL A 295 -4.96 48.36 5.15
C VAL A 295 -5.81 48.87 3.99
N ILE A 296 -7.12 48.64 4.06
CA ILE A 296 -8.09 49.24 3.14
C ILE A 296 -8.68 50.50 3.80
N GLU A 297 -8.47 51.64 3.17
CA GLU A 297 -9.10 52.92 3.55
C GLU A 297 -10.44 53.11 2.80
N PRO A 298 -11.47 53.74 3.43
CA PRO A 298 -11.47 54.39 4.74
C PRO A 298 -11.78 53.45 5.92
N ASP A 299 -12.15 52.20 5.68
CA ASP A 299 -12.66 51.27 6.71
C ASP A 299 -11.62 50.86 7.77
N GLY A 300 -10.33 51.08 7.53
CA GLY A 300 -9.24 50.73 8.46
C GLY A 300 -9.06 49.21 8.63
N LYS A 301 -9.54 48.43 7.67
CA LYS A 301 -9.54 46.96 7.73
C LYS A 301 -8.18 46.39 7.36
N LEU A 302 -7.64 45.55 8.24
CA LEU A 302 -6.40 44.81 8.00
C LEU A 302 -6.66 43.64 7.07
N MET A 303 -6.00 43.67 5.92
CA MET A 303 -5.96 42.58 4.96
C MET A 303 -4.56 41.97 4.93
N VAL A 304 -4.48 40.65 4.84
CA VAL A 304 -3.20 39.95 4.77
C VAL A 304 -3.19 39.05 3.54
N LEU A 305 -2.25 39.32 2.63
CA LEU A 305 -1.94 38.45 1.50
C LEU A 305 -0.94 37.39 1.95
N ILE A 306 -1.21 36.12 1.70
CA ILE A 306 -0.30 35.01 2.01
C ILE A 306 -0.16 34.13 0.77
N ALA A 307 1.08 33.90 0.33
CA ALA A 307 1.37 32.96 -0.73
C ALA A 307 1.82 31.61 -0.15
N THR A 308 1.27 30.52 -0.70
CA THR A 308 1.60 29.15 -0.30
C THR A 308 2.70 28.55 -1.17
N ASN A 309 3.39 27.55 -0.64
CA ASN A 309 4.33 26.72 -1.40
C ASN A 309 3.70 25.98 -2.61
N THR A 310 2.38 25.81 -2.61
CA THR A 310 1.62 25.20 -3.72
C THR A 310 1.24 26.19 -4.82
N GLY A 311 1.66 27.45 -4.73
CA GLY A 311 1.35 28.48 -5.72
C GLY A 311 -0.11 28.94 -5.64
N VAL A 312 -0.63 29.10 -4.42
CA VAL A 312 -1.96 29.67 -4.16
C VAL A 312 -1.79 30.94 -3.33
N LEU A 313 -2.49 32.00 -3.73
CA LEU A 313 -2.63 33.23 -2.96
C LEU A 313 -3.88 33.15 -2.10
N MET A 314 -3.72 33.43 -0.81
CA MET A 314 -4.79 33.50 0.18
C MET A 314 -4.91 34.93 0.69
N ILE A 315 -6.12 35.49 0.68
CA ILE A 315 -6.38 36.86 1.14
C ILE A 315 -7.27 36.80 2.36
N TYR A 316 -6.74 37.22 3.52
CA TYR A 316 -7.45 37.23 4.79
C TYR A 316 -7.90 38.64 5.18
N GLU A 317 -9.10 38.75 5.75
CA GLU A 317 -9.51 39.86 6.61
C GLU A 317 -9.48 39.32 8.04
N ASP A 318 -8.56 39.83 8.86
CA ASP A 318 -8.19 39.29 10.18
C ASP A 318 -7.90 37.76 10.13
N SER A 319 -8.83 36.94 10.63
CA SER A 319 -8.72 35.47 10.65
C SER A 319 -9.57 34.77 9.57
N SER A 320 -10.37 35.55 8.82
CA SER A 320 -11.35 35.05 7.85
C SER A 320 -10.80 35.11 6.43
N LEU A 321 -10.85 33.98 5.71
CA LEU A 321 -10.43 33.93 4.31
C LEU A 321 -11.49 34.60 3.43
N LYS A 322 -11.09 35.62 2.68
CA LYS A 322 -11.98 36.35 1.76
C LYS A 322 -11.83 35.94 0.31
N TRP A 323 -10.60 35.62 -0.09
CA TRP A 323 -10.33 35.23 -1.46
C TRP A 323 -9.19 34.22 -1.53
N SER A 324 -9.27 33.35 -2.53
CA SER A 324 -8.19 32.44 -2.88
C SER A 324 -8.02 32.44 -4.40
N ALA A 325 -6.79 32.53 -4.87
CA ALA A 325 -6.49 32.51 -6.29
C ALA A 325 -5.25 31.67 -6.58
N ARG A 326 -5.33 30.83 -7.61
CA ARG A 326 -4.17 30.10 -8.11
C ARG A 326 -3.21 31.06 -8.82
N LEU A 327 -1.95 31.01 -8.42
CA LEU A 327 -0.83 31.75 -8.99
C LEU A 327 -0.19 30.96 -10.14
N PRO A 328 0.54 31.64 -11.06
CA PRO A 328 1.21 30.98 -12.18
C PRO A 328 2.52 30.29 -11.75
N PHE A 329 3.15 30.78 -10.68
CA PHE A 329 4.35 30.24 -10.05
C PHE A 329 4.33 30.53 -8.54
N VAL A 330 5.29 29.97 -7.81
CA VAL A 330 5.44 30.17 -6.36
C VAL A 330 6.30 31.43 -6.12
N PRO A 331 5.74 32.51 -5.52
CA PRO A 331 6.50 33.73 -5.32
C PRO A 331 7.38 33.65 -4.06
N VAL A 332 8.49 34.37 -4.08
CA VAL A 332 9.38 34.61 -2.93
C VAL A 332 9.09 35.96 -2.28
N ALA A 333 8.69 36.96 -3.09
CA ALA A 333 8.25 38.26 -2.61
C ALA A 333 6.87 38.62 -3.17
N LEU A 334 6.06 39.28 -2.36
CA LEU A 334 4.68 39.68 -2.67
C LEU A 334 4.43 41.08 -2.14
N VAL A 335 4.00 42.02 -2.98
CA VAL A 335 3.74 43.40 -2.55
C VAL A 335 2.53 43.95 -3.31
N LYS A 336 1.72 44.78 -2.64
CA LYS A 336 0.62 45.54 -3.28
C LYS A 336 1.15 46.86 -3.84
N ALA A 337 0.79 47.21 -5.06
CA ALA A 337 1.24 48.40 -5.76
C ALA A 337 0.09 49.17 -6.43
N ASN A 338 0.30 50.47 -6.64
CA ASN A 338 -0.61 51.33 -7.39
C ASN A 338 0.08 51.90 -8.64
N PHE A 339 -0.30 51.38 -9.82
CA PHE A 339 0.24 51.79 -11.12
C PHE A 339 -0.66 52.78 -11.87
N GLN A 340 -0.18 53.30 -13.02
CA GLN A 340 -0.88 54.34 -13.79
C GLN A 340 -2.29 53.98 -14.22
N HIS A 341 -2.51 52.75 -14.60
CA HIS A 341 -3.80 52.28 -15.10
C HIS A 341 -4.42 51.19 -14.24
N LEU A 342 -3.80 50.83 -13.10
CA LEU A 342 -4.28 49.79 -12.20
C LEU A 342 -3.92 50.09 -10.75
N GLN A 343 -4.93 50.35 -9.91
CA GLN A 343 -4.78 50.48 -8.46
C GLN A 343 -4.91 49.12 -7.78
N GLY A 344 -4.13 48.89 -6.72
CA GLY A 344 -4.15 47.64 -5.95
C GLY A 344 -3.69 46.41 -6.73
N ALA A 345 -2.78 46.59 -7.69
CA ALA A 345 -2.13 45.48 -8.38
C ALA A 345 -1.30 44.68 -7.38
N ILE A 346 -1.25 43.35 -7.55
CA ILE A 346 -0.38 42.50 -6.74
C ILE A 346 0.85 42.16 -7.58
N VAL A 347 2.02 42.47 -7.07
CA VAL A 347 3.31 42.19 -7.70
C VAL A 347 3.96 40.99 -7.03
N MET A 348 4.45 40.06 -7.84
CA MET A 348 5.13 38.84 -7.42
C MET A 348 6.48 38.73 -8.08
N LEU A 349 7.46 38.27 -7.31
CA LEU A 349 8.80 37.92 -7.78
C LEU A 349 9.09 36.45 -7.45
N SER A 350 9.53 35.68 -8.44
CA SER A 350 10.06 34.31 -8.25
C SER A 350 11.54 34.35 -7.86
N ASP A 351 12.01 33.28 -7.23
CA ASP A 351 13.43 32.94 -7.05
C ASP A 351 14.24 32.98 -8.35
N ASP A 352 13.64 32.53 -9.47
CA ASP A 352 14.24 32.49 -10.81
C ASP A 352 14.17 33.84 -11.56
N GLY A 353 13.61 34.90 -10.96
CA GLY A 353 13.54 36.23 -11.58
C GLY A 353 12.33 36.50 -12.47
N ARG A 354 11.29 35.66 -12.42
CA ARG A 354 9.99 35.97 -13.02
C ARG A 354 9.29 37.05 -12.20
N LEU A 355 8.99 38.18 -12.84
CA LEU A 355 8.33 39.33 -12.22
C LEU A 355 6.98 39.56 -12.89
N GLU A 356 5.90 39.49 -12.11
CA GLU A 356 4.53 39.62 -12.63
C GLU A 356 3.69 40.54 -11.75
N ALA A 357 3.00 41.49 -12.37
CA ALA A 357 1.92 42.25 -11.77
C ALA A 357 0.58 41.73 -12.31
N PHE A 358 -0.34 41.38 -11.41
CA PHE A 358 -1.61 40.75 -11.76
C PHE A 358 -2.76 41.30 -10.91
N TYR A 359 -3.97 40.99 -11.36
CA TYR A 359 -5.22 41.24 -10.63
C TYR A 359 -6.02 39.93 -10.48
N LEU A 360 -7.05 39.95 -9.64
CA LEU A 360 -7.83 38.75 -9.30
C LEU A 360 -8.94 38.51 -10.33
N GLY A 361 -9.00 37.30 -10.89
CA GLY A 361 -10.05 36.90 -11.82
C GLY A 361 -11.37 36.59 -11.12
N THR A 362 -12.44 37.29 -11.50
CA THR A 362 -13.75 37.24 -10.85
C THR A 362 -14.86 36.59 -11.69
N GLN A 363 -14.60 36.23 -12.96
CA GLN A 363 -15.66 35.73 -13.84
C GLN A 363 -15.88 34.21 -13.67
N PRO A 364 -17.03 33.77 -13.11
CA PRO A 364 -17.38 32.36 -13.01
C PRO A 364 -17.57 31.75 -14.40
N SER A 365 -17.13 30.51 -14.56
CA SER A 365 -17.41 29.74 -15.77
C SER A 365 -18.62 28.84 -15.56
N LEU A 366 -19.60 28.89 -16.46
CA LEU A 366 -20.50 27.76 -16.68
C LEU A 366 -19.69 26.66 -17.35
N PHE A 367 -19.72 25.45 -16.79
CA PHE A 367 -19.02 24.29 -17.36
C PHE A 367 -19.75 23.84 -18.63
N VAL A 368 -19.50 24.53 -19.74
CA VAL A 368 -20.00 24.14 -21.07
C VAL A 368 -18.94 23.25 -21.68
N ALA A 369 -19.29 22.01 -21.98
CA ALA A 369 -18.41 21.11 -22.73
C ALA A 369 -17.91 21.86 -23.97
N PRO A 370 -16.59 21.89 -24.23
CA PRO A 370 -16.07 22.53 -25.43
C PRO A 370 -16.87 22.01 -26.62
N PRO A 371 -17.40 22.88 -27.52
CA PRO A 371 -18.13 22.41 -28.67
C PRO A 371 -17.25 21.40 -29.39
N LEU A 372 -17.77 20.17 -29.55
CA LEU A 372 -17.08 19.04 -30.14
C LEU A 372 -16.40 19.53 -31.42
N HIS A 373 -15.09 19.77 -31.36
CA HIS A 373 -14.31 19.92 -32.57
C HIS A 373 -14.55 18.65 -33.34
N ARG A 374 -15.07 18.77 -34.57
CA ARG A 374 -15.30 17.65 -35.49
C ARG A 374 -13.96 17.02 -35.90
N ARG A 375 -13.19 16.47 -34.97
CA ARG A 375 -12.33 15.33 -35.28
C ARG A 375 -13.31 14.22 -35.60
N LYS A 376 -13.50 13.96 -36.90
CA LYS A 376 -14.37 12.91 -37.42
C LYS A 376 -13.98 11.61 -36.72
N PHE A 377 -14.70 11.22 -35.68
CA PHE A 377 -14.64 9.86 -35.17
C PHE A 377 -15.21 9.00 -36.29
N ASP A 378 -14.42 8.07 -36.82
CA ASP A 378 -14.89 7.19 -37.89
C ASP A 378 -15.85 6.15 -37.31
N HIS A 379 -17.12 6.52 -37.24
CA HIS A 379 -18.21 5.65 -36.77
C HIS A 379 -18.26 4.32 -37.53
N ALA A 380 -17.83 4.31 -38.81
CA ALA A 380 -17.87 3.10 -39.63
C ALA A 380 -16.78 2.09 -39.23
N GLU A 381 -15.63 2.54 -38.74
CA GLU A 381 -14.59 1.64 -38.20
C GLU A 381 -15.01 1.06 -36.84
N GLY A 382 -15.56 1.89 -35.96
CA GLY A 382 -16.10 1.45 -34.67
C GLY A 382 -17.23 0.44 -34.80
N GLU A 383 -18.16 0.62 -35.74
CA GLU A 383 -19.23 -0.35 -35.99
C GLU A 383 -18.73 -1.67 -36.56
N ARG A 384 -17.73 -1.63 -37.45
CA ARG A 384 -17.08 -2.85 -37.98
C ARG A 384 -16.42 -3.66 -36.87
N GLU A 385 -15.69 -3.00 -35.97
CA GLU A 385 -15.04 -3.66 -34.83
C GLU A 385 -16.08 -4.25 -33.85
N LEU A 386 -17.13 -3.49 -33.52
CA LEU A 386 -18.23 -3.97 -32.67
C LEU A 386 -18.95 -5.18 -33.27
N ALA A 387 -19.17 -5.20 -34.59
CA ALA A 387 -19.77 -6.33 -35.27
C ALA A 387 -18.88 -7.59 -35.20
N LEU A 388 -17.56 -7.44 -35.37
CA LEU A 388 -16.60 -8.53 -35.22
C LEU A 388 -16.58 -9.08 -33.78
N LEU A 389 -16.58 -8.20 -32.78
CA LEU A 389 -16.61 -8.59 -31.36
C LEU A 389 -17.93 -9.31 -31.00
N ARG A 390 -19.08 -8.79 -31.45
CA ARG A 390 -20.38 -9.46 -31.27
C ARG A 390 -20.43 -10.84 -31.92
N LYS A 391 -19.82 -11.00 -33.09
CA LYS A 391 -19.70 -12.30 -33.77
C LYS A 391 -18.82 -13.28 -32.98
N ARG A 392 -17.73 -12.82 -32.35
CA ARG A 392 -16.92 -13.64 -31.43
C ARG A 392 -17.71 -14.06 -30.19
N LEU A 393 -18.45 -13.15 -29.58
CA LEU A 393 -19.29 -13.43 -28.40
C LEU A 393 -20.42 -14.43 -28.69
N ARG A 394 -21.07 -14.33 -29.86
CA ARG A 394 -22.09 -15.31 -30.27
C ARG A 394 -21.47 -16.69 -30.48
N ARG A 395 -20.28 -16.76 -31.10
CA ARG A 395 -19.54 -18.03 -31.23
C ARG A 395 -19.22 -18.63 -29.87
N SER A 396 -18.71 -17.85 -28.91
CA SER A 396 -18.42 -18.38 -27.57
C SER A 396 -19.68 -18.80 -26.81
N ALA A 397 -20.83 -18.14 -27.04
CA ALA A 397 -22.10 -18.51 -26.41
C ALA A 397 -22.74 -19.77 -27.05
N SER A 398 -22.55 -20.01 -28.35
CA SER A 398 -23.01 -21.23 -29.02
C SER A 398 -22.12 -22.45 -28.70
N PHE A 399 -20.84 -22.24 -28.41
CA PHE A 399 -19.92 -23.25 -27.86
C PHE A 399 -20.05 -23.33 -26.33
N GLY A 400 -21.27 -23.49 -25.83
CA GLY A 400 -21.50 -23.83 -24.44
C GLY A 400 -20.86 -25.18 -24.10
N ASN A 401 -19.95 -25.18 -23.12
CA ASN A 401 -19.52 -26.34 -22.33
C ASN A 401 -18.83 -27.53 -23.01
N PHE A 402 -18.41 -27.44 -24.27
CA PHE A 402 -17.37 -28.32 -24.80
C PHE A 402 -16.06 -27.55 -24.90
N LEU A 403 -15.34 -27.46 -23.77
CA LEU A 403 -13.89 -27.28 -23.82
C LEU A 403 -13.38 -28.46 -24.66
N ASP A 404 -12.97 -28.15 -25.88
CA ASP A 404 -12.43 -29.08 -26.85
C ASP A 404 -11.11 -29.62 -26.28
N ASN A 405 -11.20 -30.61 -25.38
CA ASN A 405 -10.07 -31.22 -24.66
C ASN A 405 -9.01 -31.75 -25.65
N ALA A 406 -9.41 -32.04 -26.88
CA ALA A 406 -8.52 -32.42 -27.97
C ALA A 406 -7.53 -31.31 -28.36
N ARG A 407 -7.91 -30.02 -28.26
CA ARG A 407 -7.00 -28.88 -28.54
C ARG A 407 -6.06 -28.58 -27.37
N THR A 408 -6.46 -28.85 -26.14
CA THR A 408 -5.62 -28.65 -24.94
C THR A 408 -4.63 -29.80 -24.73
N GLU A 409 -5.01 -31.04 -25.02
CA GLU A 409 -4.13 -32.22 -24.99
C GLU A 409 -3.11 -32.22 -26.13
N SER A 410 -3.44 -31.62 -27.28
CA SER A 410 -2.47 -31.46 -28.36
C SER A 410 -1.39 -30.43 -28.02
N GLU A 411 -1.70 -29.34 -27.31
CA GLU A 411 -0.76 -28.24 -27.03
C GLU A 411 0.39 -28.61 -26.09
N LEU A 412 0.12 -29.39 -25.04
CA LEU A 412 1.13 -29.88 -24.11
C LEU A 412 0.90 -31.36 -23.85
N SER A 413 1.78 -32.20 -24.40
CA SER A 413 1.77 -33.63 -24.12
C SER A 413 2.71 -33.93 -22.96
N ILE A 414 2.15 -34.48 -21.88
CA ILE A 414 2.91 -34.93 -20.70
C ILE A 414 2.97 -36.45 -20.75
N THR A 415 4.14 -37.02 -20.97
CA THR A 415 4.37 -38.47 -20.84
C THR A 415 5.10 -38.74 -19.53
N VAL A 416 4.66 -39.76 -18.80
CA VAL A 416 5.16 -40.01 -17.45
C VAL A 416 5.50 -41.47 -17.33
N ARG A 417 6.71 -41.77 -16.87
CA ARG A 417 7.18 -43.15 -16.66
C ARG A 417 7.69 -43.29 -15.24
N ALA A 418 7.04 -44.13 -14.45
CA ALA A 418 7.50 -44.55 -13.14
C ALA A 418 8.42 -45.77 -13.29
N SER A 419 9.51 -45.85 -12.52
CA SER A 419 10.39 -47.01 -12.51
C SER A 419 9.66 -48.23 -11.94
N PRO A 420 9.67 -49.39 -12.61
CA PRO A 420 8.95 -50.58 -12.14
C PRO A 420 9.60 -51.24 -10.91
N HIS A 421 10.89 -50.96 -10.67
CA HIS A 421 11.63 -51.42 -9.51
C HIS A 421 11.90 -50.22 -8.61
N PRO A 422 11.51 -50.26 -7.32
CA PRO A 422 11.86 -49.22 -6.39
C PRO A 422 13.33 -49.34 -5.96
N ASP A 423 14.00 -48.20 -5.81
CA ASP A 423 15.37 -48.08 -5.33
C ASP A 423 15.38 -47.78 -3.82
N ILE A 424 16.49 -48.06 -3.14
CA ILE A 424 16.67 -47.67 -1.74
C ILE A 424 17.02 -46.18 -1.70
N CYS A 425 16.28 -45.40 -0.91
CA CYS A 425 16.55 -43.98 -0.74
C CYS A 425 17.87 -43.78 0.03
N ASN A 426 18.93 -43.35 -0.68
CA ASN A 426 20.20 -42.92 -0.07
C ASN A 426 20.23 -41.41 0.21
N TYR A 427 19.06 -40.79 0.41
CA TYR A 427 18.97 -39.35 0.63
C TYR A 427 19.37 -39.03 2.08
N GLU A 428 20.55 -38.45 2.26
CA GLU A 428 20.96 -37.80 3.51
C GLU A 428 20.18 -36.48 3.63
N ALA A 429 19.03 -36.50 4.29
CA ALA A 429 18.36 -35.27 4.67
C ALA A 429 19.15 -34.62 5.82
N ASN A 430 19.66 -33.40 5.59
CA ASN A 430 20.25 -32.58 6.63
C ASN A 430 19.27 -32.39 7.79
N GLU A 431 19.79 -32.63 9.00
CA GLU A 431 19.31 -32.28 10.34
C GLU A 431 17.84 -32.64 10.68
N MET A 432 17.68 -33.55 11.65
CA MET A 432 16.46 -33.87 12.43
C MET A 432 15.59 -35.08 12.03
N SER A 433 16.15 -36.21 11.56
CA SER A 433 15.59 -37.54 11.91
C SER A 433 16.50 -38.72 11.54
N ASP A 434 17.02 -39.41 12.56
CA ASP A 434 17.74 -40.70 12.45
C ASP A 434 16.88 -41.88 11.92
N GLN A 435 15.67 -41.63 11.40
CA GLN A 435 14.70 -42.64 10.98
C GLN A 435 14.66 -42.91 9.45
N ILE A 436 15.48 -42.22 8.65
CA ILE A 436 15.42 -42.27 7.17
C ILE A 436 16.21 -43.45 6.56
N LYS A 437 16.97 -44.21 7.36
CA LYS A 437 17.71 -45.39 6.88
C LYS A 437 16.76 -46.55 6.52
N GLY A 438 16.45 -46.70 5.23
CA GLY A 438 15.71 -47.85 4.68
C GLY A 438 14.43 -47.54 3.91
N CYS A 439 14.12 -46.27 3.62
CA CYS A 439 12.93 -45.91 2.83
C CYS A 439 13.01 -46.41 1.38
N VAL A 440 11.88 -46.93 0.89
CA VAL A 440 11.71 -47.40 -0.50
C VAL A 440 11.30 -46.21 -1.36
N ALA A 441 11.97 -46.02 -2.51
CA ALA A 441 11.78 -44.87 -3.38
C ALA A 441 11.47 -45.28 -4.82
N CYS A 442 10.62 -44.52 -5.49
CA CYS A 442 10.27 -44.71 -6.89
C CYS A 442 10.72 -43.50 -7.72
N LYS A 443 11.46 -43.75 -8.81
CA LYS A 443 11.89 -42.71 -9.73
C LYS A 443 10.80 -42.46 -10.76
N VAL A 444 10.30 -41.23 -10.82
CA VAL A 444 9.33 -40.80 -11.82
C VAL A 444 9.98 -39.83 -12.79
N THR A 445 9.98 -40.22 -14.07
CA THR A 445 10.46 -39.40 -15.17
C THR A 445 9.28 -38.76 -15.90
N LEU A 446 9.32 -37.43 -16.00
CA LEU A 446 8.30 -36.61 -16.64
C LEU A 446 8.89 -36.08 -17.94
N GLU A 447 8.29 -36.41 -19.06
CA GLU A 447 8.70 -35.93 -20.37
C GLU A 447 7.60 -35.04 -20.95
N LEU A 448 7.94 -33.78 -21.11
CA LEU A 448 7.07 -32.71 -21.59
C LEU A 448 7.43 -32.43 -23.03
N SER A 449 6.46 -32.42 -23.92
CA SER A 449 6.63 -31.94 -25.29
C SER A 449 5.48 -31.03 -25.69
N SER A 450 5.81 -29.98 -26.44
CA SER A 450 4.84 -29.04 -26.99
C SER A 450 5.16 -28.77 -28.46
N TYR A 451 4.13 -28.53 -29.28
CA TYR A 451 4.30 -28.11 -30.68
C TYR A 451 4.39 -26.59 -30.85
N SER A 452 4.13 -25.81 -29.80
CA SER A 452 4.17 -24.35 -29.81
C SER A 452 4.82 -23.85 -28.53
N PRO A 453 5.61 -22.76 -28.52
CA PRO A 453 6.28 -22.35 -27.31
C PRO A 453 5.28 -21.84 -26.29
N LEU A 454 5.36 -22.43 -25.11
CA LEU A 454 4.55 -22.10 -23.95
C LEU A 454 5.37 -21.25 -22.98
N GLN A 455 4.73 -20.27 -22.36
CA GLN A 455 5.31 -19.39 -21.36
C GLN A 455 4.87 -19.82 -19.96
N ASP A 456 5.72 -19.62 -18.96
CA ASP A 456 5.42 -19.84 -17.54
C ASP A 456 4.78 -21.21 -17.27
N VAL A 457 5.40 -22.28 -17.76
CA VAL A 457 4.96 -23.65 -17.50
C VAL A 457 5.32 -24.02 -16.05
N GLN A 458 4.32 -24.13 -15.19
CA GLN A 458 4.48 -24.60 -13.82
C GLN A 458 3.89 -26.00 -13.68
N ILE A 459 4.65 -26.92 -13.10
CA ILE A 459 4.24 -28.30 -12.89
C ILE A 459 4.20 -28.56 -11.40
N TYR A 460 3.06 -29.04 -10.95
CA TYR A 460 2.78 -29.43 -9.59
C TYR A 460 2.52 -30.92 -9.55
N LEU A 461 3.25 -31.60 -8.68
CA LEU A 461 3.07 -33.01 -8.39
C LEU A 461 2.34 -33.15 -7.06
N ASN A 462 1.25 -33.90 -7.06
CA ASN A 462 0.43 -34.14 -5.87
C ASN A 462 0.26 -35.65 -5.65
N VAL A 463 0.47 -36.10 -4.41
CA VAL A 463 0.27 -37.49 -3.97
C VAL A 463 -0.47 -37.47 -2.65
N SER A 464 -1.21 -38.52 -2.36
CA SER A 464 -1.78 -38.72 -1.04
C SER A 464 -0.68 -39.02 -0.01
N GLN A 465 -0.77 -38.43 1.18
CA GLN A 465 0.03 -38.87 2.33
C GLN A 465 -0.15 -40.39 2.52
N PRO A 466 0.89 -41.16 2.94
CA PRO A 466 2.21 -40.79 3.45
C PRO A 466 3.30 -40.54 2.36
N LEU A 467 2.93 -40.50 1.08
CA LEU A 467 3.92 -40.28 0.02
C LEU A 467 4.40 -38.84 0.02
N THR A 468 5.69 -38.65 -0.23
CA THR A 468 6.31 -37.33 -0.36
C THR A 468 7.25 -37.30 -1.55
N PHE A 469 7.48 -36.10 -2.08
CA PHE A 469 8.42 -35.85 -3.17
C PHE A 469 9.70 -35.24 -2.62
N ASN A 470 10.81 -35.53 -3.28
CA ASN A 470 12.02 -34.72 -3.13
C ASN A 470 11.83 -33.31 -3.71
N GLN A 471 11.16 -33.23 -4.87
CA GLN A 471 10.78 -31.97 -5.51
C GLN A 471 9.37 -32.10 -6.09
N ASP A 472 8.44 -31.31 -5.54
CA ASP A 472 7.00 -31.29 -5.86
C ASP A 472 6.63 -30.25 -6.93
N LYS A 473 7.52 -29.27 -7.18
CA LYS A 473 7.29 -28.13 -8.06
C LYS A 473 8.42 -27.90 -9.07
N TYR A 474 8.05 -27.67 -10.32
CA TYR A 474 8.96 -27.26 -11.38
C TYR A 474 8.41 -26.04 -12.09
N ALA A 475 9.25 -25.02 -12.27
CA ALA A 475 8.91 -23.81 -13.04
C ALA A 475 9.83 -23.74 -14.27
N ILE A 476 9.23 -23.76 -15.45
CA ILE A 476 9.90 -23.67 -16.74
C ILE A 476 9.41 -22.39 -17.41
N PRO A 477 10.27 -21.37 -17.57
CA PRO A 477 9.84 -20.06 -18.08
C PRO A 477 9.38 -20.12 -19.55
N ASN A 478 10.08 -20.90 -20.38
CA ASN A 478 9.70 -21.12 -21.77
C ASN A 478 9.93 -22.58 -22.14
N LEU A 479 8.89 -23.26 -22.62
CA LEU A 479 8.96 -24.62 -23.16
C LEU A 479 8.81 -24.58 -24.68
N CYS A 480 9.91 -24.74 -25.43
CA CYS A 480 9.91 -24.78 -26.89
C CYS A 480 10.09 -26.19 -27.47
N ASP A 481 10.91 -27.01 -26.80
CA ASP A 481 11.25 -28.37 -27.22
C ASP A 481 10.86 -29.39 -26.13
N ARG A 482 11.25 -30.65 -26.33
CA ARG A 482 11.09 -31.72 -25.35
C ARG A 482 11.99 -31.49 -24.12
N GLN A 483 11.39 -31.48 -22.93
CA GLN A 483 12.11 -31.44 -21.66
C GLN A 483 11.82 -32.69 -20.83
N VAL A 484 12.85 -33.21 -20.18
CA VAL A 484 12.74 -34.37 -19.28
C VAL A 484 13.11 -33.94 -17.87
N LEU A 485 12.18 -34.11 -16.95
CA LEU A 485 12.35 -33.88 -15.51
C LEU A 485 12.35 -35.22 -14.79
N GLN A 486 13.05 -35.30 -13.66
CA GLN A 486 13.11 -36.50 -12.84
C GLN A 486 12.83 -36.12 -11.39
N THR A 487 11.88 -36.82 -10.77
CA THR A 487 11.59 -36.70 -9.34
C THR A 487 11.65 -38.06 -8.68
N MET A 488 11.91 -38.08 -7.37
CA MET A 488 11.83 -39.29 -6.55
C MET A 488 10.65 -39.15 -5.61
N ILE A 489 9.81 -40.20 -5.58
CA ILE A 489 8.71 -40.36 -4.64
C ILE A 489 9.13 -41.37 -3.60
N TYR A 490 9.04 -41.01 -2.33
CA TYR A 490 9.37 -41.91 -1.22
C TYR A 490 8.29 -41.84 -0.14
N THR A 491 8.25 -42.88 0.69
CA THR A 491 7.33 -42.99 1.81
C THR A 491 7.86 -42.27 3.05
N ASN A 492 7.04 -41.42 3.66
CA ASN A 492 7.34 -40.72 4.90
C ASN A 492 6.21 -40.90 5.91
N GLY A 493 6.52 -41.48 7.08
CA GLY A 493 5.57 -41.70 8.16
C GLY A 493 5.22 -43.18 8.38
N ARG A 494 4.22 -43.42 9.25
CA ARG A 494 3.86 -44.76 9.75
C ARG A 494 2.47 -45.25 9.32
N ILE A 495 1.79 -44.48 8.47
CA ILE A 495 0.40 -44.73 8.06
C ILE A 495 0.38 -45.51 6.74
N SER A 496 -0.59 -46.40 6.53
CA SER A 496 -0.74 -47.16 5.27
C SER A 496 -1.30 -46.27 4.17
N SER A 497 -0.77 -46.30 2.95
CA SER A 497 -1.23 -45.49 1.81
C SER A 497 -2.65 -45.84 1.34
N MET A 498 -3.45 -44.80 1.08
CA MET A 498 -4.86 -44.94 0.66
C MET A 498 -5.00 -45.25 -0.83
N SER A 499 -4.06 -44.75 -1.64
CA SER A 499 -4.05 -44.94 -3.09
C SER A 499 -2.62 -44.95 -3.64
N SER A 500 -2.46 -45.57 -4.80
CA SER A 500 -1.22 -45.56 -5.60
C SER A 500 -1.21 -44.42 -6.64
N GLU A 501 -2.22 -43.55 -6.63
CA GLU A 501 -2.35 -42.46 -7.61
C GLU A 501 -1.41 -41.29 -7.30
N ALA A 502 -0.62 -40.88 -8.30
CA ALA A 502 0.06 -39.58 -8.30
C ALA A 502 -0.55 -38.68 -9.39
N GLN A 503 -0.93 -37.47 -9.00
CA GLN A 503 -1.53 -36.48 -9.89
C GLN A 503 -0.53 -35.40 -10.27
N ILE A 504 -0.46 -35.10 -11.57
CA ILE A 504 0.44 -34.14 -12.16
C ILE A 504 -0.43 -33.05 -12.78
N THR A 505 -0.26 -31.81 -12.31
CA THR A 505 -0.97 -30.65 -12.82
C THR A 505 0.03 -29.69 -13.45
N ALA A 506 -0.07 -29.46 -14.76
CA ALA A 506 0.71 -28.46 -15.46
C ALA A 506 -0.16 -27.26 -15.79
N THR A 507 0.29 -26.06 -15.40
CA THR A 507 -0.33 -24.78 -15.75
C THR A 507 0.60 -24.02 -16.67
N TYR A 508 0.10 -23.45 -17.77
CA TYR A 508 0.94 -22.74 -18.73
C TYR A 508 0.22 -21.58 -19.41
N GLY A 509 1.00 -20.58 -19.82
CA GLY A 509 0.59 -19.48 -20.67
C GLY A 509 0.81 -19.81 -22.14
N THR A 510 -0.22 -19.63 -22.96
CA THR A 510 -0.10 -19.67 -24.42
C THR A 510 0.42 -18.34 -24.97
N ARG A 511 0.95 -18.32 -26.21
CA ARG A 511 1.36 -17.09 -26.92
C ARG A 511 0.29 -16.00 -26.99
N PHE A 512 -0.98 -16.37 -26.84
CA PHE A 512 -2.12 -15.46 -26.85
C PHE A 512 -2.51 -14.93 -25.45
N GLY A 513 -1.70 -15.20 -24.42
CA GLY A 513 -1.93 -14.75 -23.05
C GLY A 513 -3.00 -15.54 -22.29
N SER A 514 -3.57 -16.61 -22.88
CA SER A 514 -4.52 -17.48 -22.18
C SER A 514 -3.79 -18.48 -21.29
N GLN A 515 -4.21 -18.58 -20.03
CA GLN A 515 -3.74 -19.58 -19.07
C GLN A 515 -4.54 -20.88 -19.24
N ARG A 516 -3.83 -22.00 -19.30
CA ARG A 516 -4.41 -23.34 -19.46
C ARG A 516 -3.87 -24.30 -18.41
N ILE A 517 -4.64 -25.36 -18.13
CA ILE A 517 -4.32 -26.37 -17.13
C ILE A 517 -4.50 -27.76 -17.76
N VAL A 518 -3.49 -28.61 -17.62
CA VAL A 518 -3.53 -30.03 -18.00
C VAL A 518 -3.29 -30.87 -16.75
N ARG A 519 -4.13 -31.87 -16.52
CA ARG A 519 -4.03 -32.80 -15.39
C ARG A 519 -3.83 -34.21 -15.92
N LYS A 520 -2.84 -34.91 -15.38
CA LYS A 520 -2.56 -36.33 -15.69
C LYS A 520 -2.37 -37.11 -14.41
N THR A 521 -2.98 -38.29 -14.32
CA THR A 521 -2.82 -39.21 -13.20
C THR A 521 -2.01 -40.43 -13.62
N ILE A 522 -1.15 -40.91 -12.73
CA ILE A 522 -0.34 -42.11 -12.94
C ILE A 522 -0.52 -43.05 -11.74
N GLN A 523 -0.32 -44.34 -11.97
CA GLN A 523 -0.29 -45.35 -10.90
C GLN A 523 1.17 -45.66 -10.56
N LEU A 524 1.50 -45.64 -9.26
CA LEU A 524 2.81 -46.01 -8.77
C LEU A 524 2.95 -47.55 -8.65
N PRO A 525 4.17 -48.09 -8.72
CA PRO A 525 4.41 -49.52 -8.57
C PRO A 525 4.00 -50.03 -7.18
N LEU A 526 3.36 -51.19 -7.10
CA LEU A 526 2.86 -51.73 -5.83
C LEU A 526 3.96 -52.15 -4.85
N ARG A 527 5.16 -52.45 -5.36
CA ARG A 527 6.35 -52.73 -4.53
C ARG A 527 6.79 -51.55 -3.67
N LEU A 528 6.31 -50.34 -3.94
CA LEU A 528 6.52 -49.18 -3.06
C LEU A 528 5.72 -49.30 -1.75
N PHE A 529 4.63 -50.06 -1.75
CA PHE A 529 3.65 -50.10 -0.66
C PHE A 529 3.53 -51.49 -0.01
N LEU A 530 3.67 -52.56 -0.80
CA LEU A 530 3.34 -53.92 -0.42
C LEU A 530 4.51 -54.89 -0.66
N ASN A 531 4.76 -55.76 0.31
CA ASN A 531 5.63 -56.92 0.20
C ASN A 531 4.80 -58.21 0.19
N PRO A 532 5.18 -59.23 -0.60
CA PRO A 532 4.53 -60.53 -0.56
C PRO A 532 4.80 -61.23 0.78
N THR A 533 3.78 -61.80 1.39
CA THR A 533 3.87 -62.53 2.67
C THR A 533 3.00 -63.78 2.71
N ILE A 534 3.14 -64.58 3.76
CA ILE A 534 2.35 -65.80 3.96
C ILE A 534 0.88 -65.39 4.23
N PRO A 535 -0.10 -65.95 3.49
CA PRO A 535 -1.51 -65.63 3.67
C PRO A 535 -2.03 -66.07 5.04
N GLU A 536 -2.77 -65.19 5.71
CA GLU A 536 -3.43 -65.45 7.00
C GLU A 536 -4.91 -65.83 6.78
N ASN A 537 -5.34 -66.94 7.37
CA ASN A 537 -6.73 -67.41 7.27
C ASN A 537 -7.69 -66.75 8.29
N THR A 538 -7.18 -65.99 9.26
CA THR A 538 -7.95 -65.37 10.35
C THR A 538 -7.99 -63.85 10.19
N GLY A 539 -8.82 -63.35 9.27
CA GLY A 539 -9.11 -61.92 9.12
C GLY A 539 -10.40 -61.50 9.81
N SER A 540 -10.38 -60.40 10.55
CA SER A 540 -11.56 -59.81 11.21
C SER A 540 -12.51 -59.14 10.21
N PHE A 541 -11.98 -58.63 9.09
CA PHE A 541 -12.72 -57.95 8.05
C PHE A 541 -12.64 -58.73 6.73
N SER A 542 -13.78 -58.95 6.08
CA SER A 542 -13.88 -59.78 4.87
C SER A 542 -14.74 -59.12 3.79
N THR A 543 -14.12 -58.79 2.66
CA THR A 543 -14.82 -58.27 1.47
C THR A 543 -14.93 -59.37 0.42
N ILE A 544 -16.11 -59.55 -0.18
CA ILE A 544 -16.32 -60.56 -1.24
C ILE A 544 -16.69 -59.87 -2.56
N VAL A 545 -15.90 -60.13 -3.61
CA VAL A 545 -16.16 -59.67 -4.98
C VAL A 545 -16.55 -60.89 -5.82
N LYS A 546 -17.75 -60.87 -6.41
CA LYS A 546 -18.27 -61.94 -7.29
C LYS A 546 -18.06 -61.54 -8.74
N SER A 547 -17.61 -62.50 -9.56
CA SER A 547 -17.54 -62.36 -11.02
C SER A 547 -18.71 -63.08 -11.69
N SER A 548 -19.20 -62.53 -12.79
CA SER A 548 -20.18 -63.20 -13.68
C SER A 548 -19.53 -64.28 -14.56
N GLU A 549 -18.22 -64.18 -14.82
CA GLU A 549 -17.44 -65.09 -15.64
C GLU A 549 -16.26 -65.73 -14.86
N VAL A 550 -15.47 -66.57 -15.54
CA VAL A 550 -14.31 -67.28 -14.97
C VAL A 550 -13.27 -66.30 -14.43
N LEU A 551 -12.79 -66.56 -13.21
CA LEU A 551 -11.82 -65.71 -12.51
C LEU A 551 -10.41 -65.80 -13.11
N VAL A 552 -9.74 -64.64 -13.17
CA VAL A 552 -8.33 -64.47 -13.56
C VAL A 552 -7.39 -64.92 -12.43
N ASN A 553 -6.31 -65.62 -12.76
CA ASN A 553 -5.34 -66.09 -11.76
C ASN A 553 -4.49 -64.92 -11.20
N PHE A 554 -4.07 -65.00 -9.93
CA PHE A 554 -3.15 -64.04 -9.31
C PHE A 554 -1.83 -63.89 -10.07
N GLY A 555 -1.36 -64.93 -10.75
CA GLY A 555 -0.17 -64.85 -11.60
C GLY A 555 -0.27 -63.82 -12.72
N GLN A 556 -1.48 -63.56 -13.21
CA GLN A 556 -1.78 -62.57 -14.25
C GLN A 556 -2.20 -61.22 -13.65
N LEU A 557 -2.89 -61.24 -12.50
CA LEU A 557 -3.30 -60.01 -11.81
C LEU A 557 -2.16 -59.32 -11.08
N PHE A 558 -1.19 -60.05 -10.54
CA PHE A 558 -0.10 -59.52 -9.72
C PHE A 558 1.25 -60.09 -10.13
N PRO A 559 1.68 -59.91 -11.40
CA PRO A 559 2.91 -60.52 -11.92
C PRO A 559 4.16 -60.11 -11.14
N GLU A 560 4.16 -58.92 -10.54
CA GLU A 560 5.26 -58.38 -9.74
C GLU A 560 5.53 -59.13 -8.42
N PHE A 561 4.61 -59.99 -7.97
CA PHE A 561 4.75 -60.79 -6.75
C PHE A 561 4.93 -62.29 -7.02
N VAL A 562 4.93 -62.72 -8.30
CA VAL A 562 4.91 -64.15 -8.69
C VAL A 562 6.27 -64.83 -8.56
N GLY A 563 7.39 -64.10 -8.63
CA GLY A 563 8.74 -64.67 -8.75
C GLY A 563 9.49 -64.98 -7.44
N GLU A 564 9.18 -64.31 -6.33
CA GLU A 564 9.95 -64.43 -5.08
C GLU A 564 9.39 -65.48 -4.11
N TYR A 565 8.15 -65.94 -4.33
CA TYR A 565 7.41 -66.84 -3.43
C TYR A 565 6.92 -68.15 -4.10
N SER A 566 7.27 -68.40 -5.37
CA SER A 566 6.71 -69.48 -6.21
C SER A 566 7.07 -70.91 -5.79
N LEU A 567 7.87 -71.12 -4.75
CA LEU A 567 8.35 -72.45 -4.35
C LEU A 567 7.51 -73.12 -3.25
N ARG A 568 6.57 -72.45 -2.57
CA ARG A 568 5.96 -73.02 -1.35
C ARG A 568 4.44 -72.98 -1.15
N GLN A 569 3.59 -72.37 -1.99
CA GLN A 569 2.13 -72.44 -1.78
C GLN A 569 1.26 -72.45 -3.05
N ASN A 570 0.04 -72.98 -2.86
CA ASN A 570 -1.04 -73.15 -3.82
C ASN A 570 -1.42 -71.84 -4.54
N ASN A 571 -1.69 -71.92 -5.85
CA ASN A 571 -2.19 -70.82 -6.71
C ASN A 571 -3.52 -70.16 -6.24
N SER A 572 -4.08 -70.56 -5.09
CA SER A 572 -5.40 -70.17 -4.60
C SER A 572 -5.40 -69.09 -3.52
N ALA A 573 -4.24 -68.63 -3.02
CA ALA A 573 -4.18 -67.57 -2.01
C ALA A 573 -2.95 -66.67 -2.19
N LEU A 574 -3.11 -65.36 -1.95
CA LEU A 574 -2.03 -64.36 -2.00
C LEU A 574 -2.03 -63.50 -0.72
N GLY A 575 -0.93 -63.49 0.02
CA GLY A 575 -0.71 -62.60 1.17
C GLY A 575 0.12 -61.38 0.79
N LEU A 576 -0.34 -60.19 1.19
CA LEU A 576 0.32 -58.90 0.93
C LEU A 576 0.45 -58.13 2.23
N GLN A 577 1.66 -57.77 2.63
CA GLN A 577 1.94 -56.97 3.81
C GLN A 577 2.27 -55.52 3.43
N HIS A 578 1.64 -54.56 4.09
CA HIS A 578 2.00 -53.15 3.98
C HIS A 578 3.37 -52.88 4.61
N ILE A 579 4.27 -52.23 3.87
CA ILE A 579 5.66 -51.99 4.30
C ILE A 579 5.72 -51.08 5.53
N LEU A 580 4.86 -50.05 5.60
CA LEU A 580 4.90 -49.04 6.66
C LEU A 580 4.16 -49.48 7.93
N SER A 581 2.99 -50.10 7.79
CA SER A 581 2.13 -50.47 8.92
C SER A 581 2.30 -51.93 9.36
N GLY A 582 2.94 -52.77 8.56
CA GLY A 582 3.06 -54.21 8.79
C GLY A 582 1.76 -55.00 8.67
N SER A 583 0.65 -54.36 8.29
CA SER A 583 -0.68 -54.98 8.20
C SER A 583 -0.74 -55.96 7.02
N VAL A 584 -1.26 -57.17 7.25
CA VAL A 584 -1.38 -58.22 6.24
C VAL A 584 -2.79 -58.28 5.67
N VAL A 585 -2.88 -58.29 4.35
CA VAL A 585 -4.11 -58.46 3.57
C VAL A 585 -3.97 -59.73 2.74
N THR A 586 -4.91 -60.65 2.90
CA THR A 586 -4.93 -61.94 2.22
C THR A 586 -6.06 -62.00 1.20
N ILE A 587 -5.74 -62.33 -0.05
CA ILE A 587 -6.72 -62.52 -1.13
C ILE A 587 -6.86 -64.02 -1.39
N LEU A 588 -8.06 -64.55 -1.23
CA LEU A 588 -8.41 -65.93 -1.50
C LEU A 588 -9.14 -66.04 -2.85
N TYR A 589 -8.69 -66.98 -3.67
CA TYR A 589 -9.27 -67.34 -4.96
C TYR A 589 -10.22 -68.52 -4.81
N GLY A 590 -11.51 -68.27 -4.96
CA GLY A 590 -12.55 -69.29 -4.87
C GLY A 590 -12.99 -69.82 -6.23
N ALA A 591 -12.18 -70.70 -6.85
CA ALA A 591 -12.41 -71.26 -8.19
C ALA A 591 -13.82 -71.85 -8.40
N THR A 592 -14.36 -72.53 -7.38
CA THR A 592 -15.68 -73.18 -7.44
C THR A 592 -16.84 -72.23 -7.23
N SER A 593 -16.59 -71.03 -6.70
CA SER A 593 -17.62 -70.06 -6.32
C SER A 593 -17.62 -68.79 -7.18
N ASN A 594 -16.63 -68.65 -8.07
CA ASN A 594 -16.33 -67.44 -8.85
C ASN A 594 -16.31 -66.16 -8.00
N ARG A 595 -15.63 -66.22 -6.83
CA ARG A 595 -15.45 -65.06 -5.93
C ARG A 595 -14.00 -64.87 -5.52
N TYR A 596 -13.59 -63.62 -5.44
CA TYR A 596 -12.41 -63.20 -4.68
C TYR A 596 -12.85 -62.82 -3.27
N ARG A 597 -12.22 -63.41 -2.25
CA ARG A 597 -12.46 -63.04 -0.85
C ARG A 597 -11.20 -62.38 -0.29
N ILE A 598 -11.32 -61.14 0.13
CA ILE A 598 -10.22 -60.34 0.66
C ILE A 598 -10.39 -60.27 2.17
N LEU A 599 -9.42 -60.81 2.89
CA LEU A 599 -9.35 -60.85 4.35
C LEU A 599 -8.29 -59.86 4.82
N SER A 600 -8.58 -59.11 5.87
CA SER A 600 -7.62 -58.23 6.53
C SER A 600 -7.84 -58.24 8.04
N SER A 601 -6.74 -58.08 8.80
CA SER A 601 -6.79 -57.81 10.25
C SER A 601 -7.19 -56.36 10.54
N VAL A 602 -6.81 -55.42 9.65
CA VAL A 602 -7.17 -54.00 9.70
C VAL A 602 -7.97 -53.64 8.46
N ALA A 603 -9.23 -53.22 8.64
CA ALA A 603 -10.13 -52.94 7.52
C ALA A 603 -9.60 -51.84 6.57
N LEU A 604 -8.98 -50.78 7.10
CA LEU A 604 -8.43 -49.67 6.31
C LEU A 604 -7.30 -50.10 5.37
N ALA A 605 -6.49 -51.09 5.77
CA ALA A 605 -5.38 -51.61 4.96
C ALA A 605 -5.87 -52.33 3.68
N SER A 606 -7.14 -52.76 3.65
CA SER A 606 -7.71 -53.44 2.47
C SER A 606 -8.01 -52.51 1.30
N THR A 607 -8.11 -51.19 1.52
CA THR A 607 -8.51 -50.20 0.51
C THR A 607 -7.59 -50.19 -0.72
N LEU A 608 -6.28 -50.12 -0.49
CA LEU A 608 -5.28 -50.10 -1.57
C LEU A 608 -5.32 -51.40 -2.40
N VAL A 609 -5.44 -52.55 -1.73
CA VAL A 609 -5.47 -53.86 -2.40
C VAL A 609 -6.74 -54.02 -3.24
N ILE A 610 -7.89 -53.58 -2.71
CA ILE A 610 -9.17 -53.58 -3.43
C ILE A 610 -9.11 -52.63 -4.64
N GLU A 611 -8.51 -51.46 -4.49
CA GLU A 611 -8.34 -50.49 -5.59
C GLU A 611 -7.55 -51.09 -6.75
N GLN A 612 -6.44 -51.74 -6.45
CA GLN A 612 -5.57 -52.34 -7.45
C GLN A 612 -6.19 -53.57 -8.10
N LEU A 613 -6.91 -54.37 -7.32
CA LEU A 613 -7.70 -55.47 -7.84
C LEU A 613 -8.78 -54.96 -8.81
N LEU A 614 -9.49 -53.87 -8.47
CA LEU A 614 -10.47 -53.24 -9.35
C LEU A 614 -9.83 -52.74 -10.65
N LEU A 615 -8.76 -51.95 -10.56
CA LEU A 615 -8.08 -51.39 -11.73
C LEU A 615 -7.62 -52.48 -12.70
N ARG A 616 -7.01 -53.55 -12.17
CA ARG A 616 -6.49 -54.65 -13.01
C ARG A 616 -7.60 -55.49 -13.61
N LEU A 617 -8.66 -55.80 -12.85
CA LEU A 617 -9.83 -56.49 -13.41
C LEU A 617 -10.49 -55.68 -14.54
N CYS A 618 -10.58 -54.35 -14.40
CA CYS A 618 -11.07 -53.48 -15.48
C CYS A 618 -10.16 -53.51 -16.73
N THR A 619 -8.84 -53.64 -16.58
CA THR A 619 -7.92 -53.72 -17.74
C THR A 619 -8.02 -55.04 -18.51
N PHE A 620 -8.33 -56.15 -17.84
CA PHE A 620 -8.40 -57.48 -18.48
C PHE A 620 -9.76 -57.78 -19.12
N SER A 621 -10.80 -57.01 -18.79
CA SER A 621 -12.17 -57.34 -19.19
C SER A 621 -13.05 -56.10 -19.33
N SER A 622 -13.22 -55.62 -20.57
CA SER A 622 -14.18 -54.56 -20.90
C SER A 622 -15.65 -55.04 -20.92
N SER A 623 -15.89 -56.35 -20.82
CA SER A 623 -17.21 -57.00 -20.91
C SER A 623 -17.69 -57.69 -19.63
N GLN A 624 -16.85 -57.82 -18.59
CA GLN A 624 -17.22 -58.54 -17.36
C GLN A 624 -17.90 -57.62 -16.35
N THR A 625 -19.04 -58.07 -15.79
CA THR A 625 -19.69 -57.40 -14.67
C THR A 625 -19.26 -58.05 -13.36
N PHE A 626 -18.53 -57.30 -12.54
CA PHE A 626 -18.19 -57.68 -11.18
C PHE A 626 -19.22 -57.11 -10.22
N LYS A 627 -19.55 -57.80 -9.12
CA LYS A 627 -20.42 -57.28 -8.06
C LYS A 627 -19.78 -57.49 -6.69
N ALA A 628 -19.68 -56.43 -5.89
CA ALA A 628 -19.12 -56.50 -4.54
C ALA A 628 -20.23 -56.57 -3.49
N SER A 629 -20.09 -57.45 -2.49
CA SER A 629 -21.03 -57.49 -1.37
C SER A 629 -20.69 -56.39 -0.37
N ILE A 630 -21.59 -55.43 -0.18
CA ILE A 630 -21.51 -54.42 0.87
C ILE A 630 -22.27 -54.94 2.09
N SER A 631 -21.55 -55.48 3.08
CA SER A 631 -22.08 -55.91 4.39
C SER A 631 -22.22 -54.76 5.39
N GLN A 632 -22.90 -55.03 6.52
CA GLN A 632 -23.04 -54.10 7.65
C GLN A 632 -21.69 -53.67 8.24
N ASP A 633 -20.68 -54.54 8.19
CA ASP A 633 -19.34 -54.27 8.73
C ASP A 633 -18.66 -53.10 8.01
N HIS A 634 -18.90 -52.93 6.70
CA HIS A 634 -18.38 -51.80 5.93
C HIS A 634 -18.99 -50.47 6.37
N PHE A 635 -20.30 -50.45 6.66
CA PHE A 635 -20.96 -49.25 7.16
C PHE A 635 -20.52 -48.94 8.60
N GLN A 636 -20.35 -49.97 9.43
CA GLN A 636 -19.85 -49.80 10.80
C GLN A 636 -18.43 -49.22 10.83
N LEU A 637 -17.57 -49.63 9.89
CA LEU A 637 -16.25 -49.03 9.70
C LEU A 637 -16.37 -47.52 9.44
N VAL A 638 -17.16 -47.12 8.43
CA VAL A 638 -17.36 -45.71 8.09
C VAL A 638 -17.94 -44.94 9.27
N TYR A 639 -18.89 -45.51 10.01
CA TYR A 639 -19.45 -44.87 11.19
C TYR A 639 -18.43 -44.63 12.30
N SER A 640 -17.56 -45.62 12.56
CA SER A 640 -16.50 -45.47 13.57
C SER A 640 -15.52 -44.36 13.22
N GLN A 641 -15.17 -44.21 11.94
CA GLN A 641 -14.24 -43.18 11.49
C GLN A 641 -14.89 -41.79 11.47
N ILE A 642 -16.18 -41.69 11.14
CA ILE A 642 -16.94 -40.43 11.26
C ILE A 642 -16.98 -39.96 12.73
N ASP A 643 -17.23 -40.86 13.68
CA ASP A 643 -17.27 -40.51 15.11
C ASP A 643 -15.90 -40.08 15.63
N ALA A 644 -14.84 -40.79 15.23
CA ALA A 644 -13.46 -40.47 15.60
C ALA A 644 -13.05 -39.08 15.07
N HIS A 645 -13.30 -38.82 13.79
CA HIS A 645 -13.01 -37.52 13.16
C HIS A 645 -13.80 -36.37 13.79
N PHE A 646 -15.10 -36.56 14.05
CA PHE A 646 -15.89 -35.53 14.70
C PHE A 646 -15.41 -35.23 16.12
N SER A 647 -15.02 -36.27 16.87
CA SER A 647 -14.50 -36.14 18.24
C SER A 647 -13.15 -35.42 18.28
N SER A 648 -12.22 -35.75 17.36
CA SER A 648 -10.92 -35.07 17.25
C SER A 648 -11.09 -33.60 16.85
N ARG A 649 -12.00 -33.29 15.93
CA ARG A 649 -12.38 -31.91 15.56
C ARG A 649 -12.97 -31.15 16.74
N GLN A 650 -13.86 -31.76 17.52
CA GLN A 650 -14.44 -31.12 18.70
C GLN A 650 -13.39 -30.86 19.78
N ARG A 651 -12.40 -31.75 19.93
CA ARG A 651 -11.24 -31.55 20.81
C ARG A 651 -10.42 -30.34 20.40
N VAL A 652 -10.02 -30.24 19.13
CA VAL A 652 -9.29 -29.08 18.59
C VAL A 652 -10.07 -27.79 18.84
N LYS A 653 -11.39 -27.79 18.58
CA LYS A 653 -12.24 -26.62 18.80
C LYS A 653 -12.27 -26.17 20.28
N ARG A 654 -12.40 -27.10 21.22
CA ARG A 654 -12.39 -26.78 22.67
C ARG A 654 -11.08 -26.11 23.08
N ILE A 655 -9.94 -26.67 22.64
CA ILE A 655 -8.62 -26.11 22.95
C ILE A 655 -8.46 -24.72 22.33
N THR A 656 -8.89 -24.52 21.08
CA THR A 656 -8.83 -23.20 20.44
C THR A 656 -9.71 -22.17 21.15
N ASP A 657 -10.92 -22.55 21.57
CA ASP A 657 -11.83 -21.65 22.30
C ASP A 657 -11.22 -21.25 23.66
N GLU A 658 -10.54 -22.17 24.33
CA GLU A 658 -9.83 -21.91 25.60
C GLU A 658 -8.62 -20.99 25.40
N ILE A 659 -7.83 -21.18 24.34
CA ILE A 659 -6.74 -20.26 23.97
C ILE A 659 -7.29 -18.86 23.68
N VAL A 660 -8.45 -18.75 23.01
CA VAL A 660 -9.09 -17.44 22.80
C VAL A 660 -9.45 -16.78 24.13
N LEU A 661 -9.99 -17.53 25.10
CA LEU A 661 -10.26 -16.99 26.43
C LEU A 661 -8.98 -16.53 27.14
N LEU A 662 -7.92 -17.35 27.17
CA LEU A 662 -6.66 -16.99 27.84
C LEU A 662 -5.96 -15.80 27.17
N THR A 663 -5.97 -15.71 25.84
CA THR A 663 -5.39 -14.57 25.12
C THR A 663 -6.16 -13.27 25.38
N THR A 664 -7.49 -13.34 25.54
CA THR A 664 -8.26 -12.16 25.99
C THR A 664 -7.92 -11.75 27.42
N GLN A 665 -7.71 -12.72 28.33
CA GLN A 665 -7.25 -12.44 29.69
C GLN A 665 -5.87 -11.80 29.69
N MET A 666 -4.90 -12.35 28.94
CA MET A 666 -3.55 -11.80 28.76
C MET A 666 -3.60 -10.34 28.30
N ARG A 667 -4.38 -10.05 27.24
CA ARG A 667 -4.55 -8.66 26.75
C ARG A 667 -5.14 -7.73 27.82
N ASN A 668 -6.07 -8.21 28.65
CA ASN A 668 -6.65 -7.40 29.72
C ASN A 668 -5.63 -7.13 30.85
N ILE A 669 -4.79 -8.12 31.18
CA ILE A 669 -3.70 -7.98 32.14
C ILE A 669 -2.67 -6.96 31.63
N GLU A 670 -2.23 -7.08 30.38
CA GLU A 670 -1.28 -6.15 29.74
C GLU A 670 -1.83 -4.72 29.72
N ARG A 671 -3.11 -4.53 29.34
CA ARG A 671 -3.77 -3.21 29.40
C ARG A 671 -3.77 -2.63 30.80
N ARG A 672 -4.04 -3.44 31.83
CA ARG A 672 -4.05 -3.00 33.23
C ARG A 672 -2.65 -2.64 33.71
N MET A 673 -1.63 -3.40 33.32
CA MET A 673 -0.22 -3.08 33.58
C MET A 673 0.17 -1.75 32.93
N LEU A 674 -0.12 -1.55 31.64
CA LEU A 674 0.19 -0.30 30.93
C LEU A 674 -0.46 0.93 31.59
N TRP A 675 -1.71 0.79 32.05
CA TRP A 675 -2.37 1.85 32.81
C TRP A 675 -1.66 2.12 34.15
N ASN A 676 -1.30 1.09 34.92
CA ASN A 676 -0.54 1.26 36.16
C ASN A 676 0.84 1.91 35.94
N PHE A 677 1.55 1.56 34.85
CA PHE A 677 2.82 2.19 34.47
C PHE A 677 2.65 3.67 34.13
N ARG A 678 1.58 4.03 33.41
CA ARG A 678 1.25 5.43 33.10
C ARG A 678 0.95 6.23 34.36
N GLU A 679 0.25 5.64 35.33
CA GLU A 679 -0.12 6.30 36.59
C GLU A 679 0.94 6.22 37.70
N ARG A 680 2.08 5.54 37.46
CA ARG A 680 3.14 5.31 38.45
C ARG A 680 2.66 4.59 39.73
N ASN A 681 1.62 3.77 39.61
CA ASN A 681 1.06 2.98 40.72
C ASN A 681 1.79 1.62 40.84
N LEU A 682 2.75 1.51 41.76
CA LEU A 682 3.63 0.34 41.89
C LEU A 682 3.03 -0.85 42.68
N LEU A 683 2.02 -0.62 43.52
CA LEU A 683 1.50 -1.61 44.49
C LEU A 683 0.79 -2.83 43.88
N HIS A 684 0.43 -2.78 42.59
CA HIS A 684 -0.29 -3.85 41.89
C HIS A 684 0.54 -4.52 40.79
N LEU A 685 1.81 -4.17 40.61
CA LEU A 685 2.62 -4.71 39.53
C LEU A 685 3.05 -6.16 39.80
N GLU A 686 3.47 -6.48 41.03
CA GLU A 686 3.94 -7.82 41.38
C GLU A 686 2.87 -8.91 41.18
N THR A 687 1.63 -8.64 41.63
CA THR A 687 0.51 -9.58 41.47
C THR A 687 0.10 -9.74 40.01
N LEU A 688 0.14 -8.66 39.22
CA LEU A 688 -0.12 -8.72 37.80
C LEU A 688 0.99 -9.48 37.06
N THR A 689 2.26 -9.35 37.45
CA THR A 689 3.37 -10.10 36.82
C THR A 689 3.24 -11.60 37.07
N THR A 690 2.91 -12.01 38.30
CA THR A 690 2.66 -13.44 38.58
C THR A 690 1.47 -13.99 37.80
N LEU A 691 0.42 -13.19 37.63
CA LEU A 691 -0.75 -13.59 36.85
C LEU A 691 -0.41 -13.71 35.36
N LEU A 692 0.40 -12.78 34.84
CA LEU A 692 0.87 -12.79 33.46
C LEU A 692 1.70 -14.07 33.19
N ASP A 693 2.67 -14.39 34.04
CA ASP A 693 3.51 -15.60 33.89
C ASP A 693 2.69 -16.90 33.92
N PHE A 694 1.66 -16.96 34.78
CA PHE A 694 0.74 -18.10 34.83
C PHE A 694 -0.07 -18.22 33.55
N THR A 695 -0.60 -17.10 33.03
CA THR A 695 -1.34 -17.09 31.76
C THR A 695 -0.47 -17.51 30.58
N TYR A 696 0.80 -17.07 30.53
CA TYR A 696 1.75 -17.48 29.50
C TYR A 696 2.01 -18.98 29.54
N SER A 697 2.36 -19.51 30.71
CA SER A 697 2.62 -20.94 30.90
C SER A 697 1.42 -21.80 30.50
N SER A 698 0.21 -21.35 30.85
CA SER A 698 -1.05 -22.02 30.48
C SER A 698 -1.29 -22.00 28.96
N ILE A 699 -1.04 -20.86 28.29
CA ILE A 699 -1.15 -20.75 26.84
C ILE A 699 -0.16 -21.69 26.14
N PHE A 700 1.09 -21.75 26.59
CA PHE A 700 2.10 -22.65 26.02
C PHE A 700 1.70 -24.13 26.17
N SER A 701 1.23 -24.53 27.35
CA SER A 701 0.71 -25.91 27.56
C SER A 701 -0.45 -26.24 26.59
N LEU A 702 -1.40 -25.31 26.40
CA LEU A 702 -2.50 -25.53 25.47
C LEU A 702 -2.05 -25.53 24.00
N LEU A 703 -0.99 -24.80 23.64
CA LEU A 703 -0.42 -24.84 22.30
C LEU A 703 0.21 -26.21 22.02
N ASP A 704 0.92 -26.81 22.98
CA ASP A 704 1.46 -28.16 22.85
C ASP A 704 0.33 -29.20 22.73
N GLU A 705 -0.72 -29.06 23.53
CA GLU A 705 -1.92 -29.90 23.41
C GLU A 705 -2.64 -29.71 22.06
N LEU A 706 -2.65 -28.49 21.52
CA LEU A 706 -3.22 -28.18 20.23
C LEU A 706 -2.43 -28.83 19.08
N ILE A 707 -1.10 -28.88 19.18
CA ILE A 707 -0.24 -29.59 18.21
C ILE A 707 -0.59 -31.08 18.22
N ALA A 708 -0.67 -31.70 19.39
CA ALA A 708 -1.04 -33.10 19.53
C ALA A 708 -2.47 -33.38 19.00
N ALA A 709 -3.43 -32.51 19.32
CA ALA A 709 -4.81 -32.65 18.87
C ALA A 709 -4.96 -32.43 17.35
N ASN A 710 -4.16 -31.54 16.73
CA ASN A 710 -4.12 -31.39 15.28
C ASN A 710 -3.51 -32.62 14.59
N ALA A 711 -2.45 -33.20 15.13
CA ALA A 711 -1.87 -34.44 14.61
C ALA A 711 -2.87 -35.60 14.68
N GLU A 712 -3.60 -35.74 15.80
CA GLU A 712 -4.69 -36.71 15.95
C GLU A 712 -5.81 -36.45 14.92
N ARG A 713 -6.21 -35.19 14.74
CA ARG A 713 -7.22 -34.82 13.73
C ARG A 713 -6.78 -35.22 12.33
N ASP A 714 -5.58 -34.85 11.91
CA ASP A 714 -5.08 -35.13 10.57
C ASP A 714 -5.01 -36.65 10.30
N GLN A 715 -4.64 -37.44 11.32
CA GLN A 715 -4.73 -38.91 11.26
C GLN A 715 -6.17 -39.40 11.10
N THR A 716 -7.11 -38.92 11.92
CA THR A 716 -8.53 -39.34 11.79
C THR A 716 -9.17 -38.90 10.48
N THR A 717 -8.75 -37.76 9.91
CA THR A 717 -9.18 -37.30 8.57
C THR A 717 -8.70 -38.26 7.50
N TYR A 718 -7.45 -38.70 7.60
CA TYR A 718 -6.88 -39.69 6.70
C TYR A 718 -7.63 -41.03 6.78
N ASP A 719 -7.87 -41.54 7.98
CA ASP A 719 -8.58 -42.80 8.20
C ASP A 719 -10.03 -42.75 7.69
N LEU A 720 -10.70 -41.60 7.86
CA LEU A 720 -12.03 -41.34 7.31
C LEU A 720 -12.01 -41.34 5.77
N GLN A 721 -11.06 -40.66 5.14
CA GLN A 721 -10.90 -40.66 3.68
C GLN A 721 -10.63 -42.08 3.15
N CYS A 722 -9.80 -42.86 3.84
CA CYS A 722 -9.57 -44.27 3.52
C CYS A 722 -10.85 -45.10 3.57
N ALA A 723 -11.66 -44.94 4.61
CA ALA A 723 -12.93 -45.66 4.77
C ALA A 723 -13.97 -45.26 3.70
N ILE A 724 -14.05 -43.98 3.37
CA ILE A 724 -14.93 -43.47 2.31
C ILE A 724 -14.45 -43.96 0.94
N ARG A 725 -13.14 -43.97 0.68
CA ARG A 725 -12.55 -44.51 -0.56
C ARG A 725 -12.87 -45.99 -0.71
N LEU A 726 -12.75 -46.78 0.36
CA LEU A 726 -13.18 -48.19 0.38
C LEU A 726 -14.65 -48.32 -0.05
N LEU A 727 -15.54 -47.53 0.57
CA LEU A 727 -16.97 -47.54 0.24
C LEU A 727 -17.20 -47.20 -1.25
N PHE A 728 -16.49 -46.21 -1.79
CA PHE A 728 -16.57 -45.87 -3.21
C PHE A 728 -16.11 -47.00 -4.13
N LEU A 729 -15.01 -47.68 -3.81
CA LEU A 729 -14.54 -48.81 -4.60
C LEU A 729 -15.57 -49.94 -4.64
N LEU A 730 -16.26 -50.19 -3.52
CA LEU A 730 -17.34 -51.18 -3.44
C LEU A 730 -18.58 -50.76 -4.24
N VAL A 731 -18.96 -49.48 -4.17
CA VAL A 731 -20.09 -48.94 -4.96
C VAL A 731 -19.77 -48.95 -6.44
N ARG A 732 -18.52 -48.70 -6.85
CA ARG A 732 -18.09 -48.75 -8.24
C ARG A 732 -18.28 -50.13 -8.88
N PHE A 733 -18.16 -51.20 -8.09
CA PHE A 733 -18.50 -52.55 -8.57
C PHE A 733 -20.01 -52.73 -8.81
N ASN A 734 -20.88 -51.95 -8.17
CA ASN A 734 -22.33 -52.20 -8.20
C ASN A 734 -23.15 -51.19 -9.01
N ALA A 735 -22.64 -49.97 -9.22
CA ALA A 735 -23.35 -48.85 -9.85
C ALA A 735 -22.69 -48.41 -11.17
N SER A 736 -23.44 -47.69 -12.01
CA SER A 736 -22.91 -47.05 -13.24
C SER A 736 -21.93 -45.92 -12.93
N ASP A 737 -21.02 -45.63 -13.86
CA ASP A 737 -19.97 -44.61 -13.67
C ASP A 737 -20.53 -43.21 -13.35
N ASP A 738 -21.64 -42.79 -13.97
CA ASP A 738 -22.28 -41.49 -13.68
C ASP A 738 -22.78 -41.39 -12.24
N LYS A 739 -23.43 -42.45 -11.75
CA LYS A 739 -23.93 -42.56 -10.38
C LYS A 739 -22.79 -42.57 -9.37
N TYR A 740 -21.69 -43.25 -9.71
CA TYR A 740 -20.46 -43.24 -8.93
C TYR A 740 -19.83 -41.85 -8.85
N ILE A 741 -19.77 -41.10 -9.96
CA ILE A 741 -19.25 -39.72 -10.02
C ILE A 741 -20.10 -38.80 -9.15
N LEU A 742 -21.43 -38.90 -9.22
CA LEU A 742 -22.34 -38.13 -8.37
C LEU A 742 -22.11 -38.40 -6.88
N LEU A 743 -22.01 -39.66 -6.46
CA LEU A 743 -21.74 -40.00 -5.06
C LEU A 743 -20.35 -39.52 -4.61
N ARG A 744 -19.32 -39.70 -5.46
CA ARG A 744 -17.97 -39.20 -5.21
C ARG A 744 -17.94 -37.67 -5.06
N SER A 745 -18.73 -36.95 -5.85
CA SER A 745 -18.83 -35.48 -5.72
C SER A 745 -19.50 -35.04 -4.41
N ALA A 746 -20.44 -35.85 -3.89
CA ALA A 746 -21.22 -35.52 -2.71
C ALA A 746 -20.49 -35.76 -1.38
N ILE A 747 -19.59 -36.75 -1.30
CA ILE A 747 -18.92 -37.15 -0.04
C ILE A 747 -17.40 -37.41 -0.17
N GLY A 748 -16.86 -37.39 -1.39
CA GLY A 748 -15.49 -37.81 -1.70
C GLY A 748 -14.49 -36.68 -1.90
N PHE A 749 -14.76 -35.51 -1.30
CA PHE A 749 -13.88 -34.36 -1.34
C PHE A 749 -12.93 -34.36 -0.12
N GLU A 750 -11.71 -33.87 -0.33
CA GLU A 750 -10.80 -33.54 0.76
C GLU A 750 -11.17 -32.16 1.31
N THR A 751 -11.42 -32.06 2.62
CA THR A 751 -11.69 -30.78 3.25
C THR A 751 -10.44 -29.93 3.25
N GLN A 752 -10.53 -28.74 2.65
CA GLN A 752 -9.46 -27.75 2.78
C GLN A 752 -9.38 -27.29 4.25
N LEU A 753 -8.16 -27.15 4.77
CA LEU A 753 -7.84 -26.73 6.15
C LEU A 753 -8.36 -25.32 6.52
N ARG A 754 -9.04 -24.62 5.61
CA ARG A 754 -9.64 -23.32 5.86
C ARG A 754 -11.16 -23.44 5.94
N ASN A 755 -11.69 -22.86 7.03
CA ASN A 755 -13.07 -22.42 7.28
C ASN A 755 -13.80 -23.24 8.35
N ASP A 756 -14.71 -22.54 9.03
CA ASP A 756 -15.52 -22.97 10.17
C ASP A 756 -16.44 -24.18 9.90
N VAL A 757 -16.36 -24.77 8.70
CA VAL A 757 -17.20 -25.84 8.15
C VAL A 757 -16.31 -27.05 7.84
N GLY A 758 -16.64 -28.22 8.39
CA GLY A 758 -15.89 -29.45 8.19
C GLY A 758 -16.55 -30.41 7.20
N TRP A 759 -16.02 -31.63 7.17
CA TRP A 759 -16.46 -32.67 6.24
C TRP A 759 -17.92 -33.07 6.52
N GLU A 760 -18.32 -33.15 7.79
CA GLU A 760 -19.63 -33.63 8.20
C GLU A 760 -20.77 -32.72 7.70
N GLU A 761 -20.62 -31.40 7.81
CA GLU A 761 -21.63 -30.45 7.34
C GLU A 761 -21.77 -30.46 5.81
N LEU A 762 -20.63 -30.51 5.10
CA LEU A 762 -20.59 -30.55 3.64
C LEU A 762 -21.13 -31.87 3.08
N ALA A 763 -20.76 -33.00 3.70
CA ALA A 763 -21.26 -34.32 3.34
C ALA A 763 -22.77 -34.43 3.55
N ASP A 764 -23.31 -33.86 4.63
CA ASP A 764 -24.74 -33.86 4.90
C ASP A 764 -25.53 -33.08 3.83
N LEU A 765 -25.01 -31.91 3.42
CA LEU A 765 -25.58 -31.12 2.33
C LEU A 765 -25.46 -31.84 0.97
N GLY A 766 -24.30 -32.41 0.68
CA GLY A 766 -24.06 -33.20 -0.54
C GLY A 766 -25.00 -34.39 -0.65
N LEU A 767 -25.19 -35.14 0.43
CA LEU A 767 -26.10 -36.31 0.44
C LEU A 767 -27.56 -35.91 0.36
N THR A 768 -27.99 -34.80 0.97
CA THR A 768 -29.39 -34.34 0.85
C THR A 768 -29.74 -33.92 -0.57
N THR A 769 -28.84 -33.21 -1.25
CA THR A 769 -29.03 -32.82 -2.66
C THR A 769 -29.01 -34.05 -3.58
N LEU A 770 -28.09 -34.98 -3.36
CA LEU A 770 -28.03 -36.26 -4.10
C LEU A 770 -29.30 -37.10 -3.89
N LEU A 771 -29.78 -37.24 -2.66
CA LEU A 771 -31.01 -38.00 -2.40
C LEU A 771 -32.26 -37.34 -3.00
N LYS A 772 -32.33 -36.00 -3.04
CA LYS A 772 -33.42 -35.28 -3.72
C LYS A 772 -33.40 -35.49 -5.24
N THR A 773 -32.23 -35.41 -5.86
CA THR A 773 -32.08 -35.60 -7.32
C THR A 773 -32.38 -37.04 -7.75
N ILE A 774 -31.94 -38.04 -6.97
CA ILE A 774 -32.22 -39.47 -7.24
C ILE A 774 -33.68 -39.83 -6.93
N SER A 775 -34.31 -39.22 -5.91
CA SER A 775 -35.60 -39.73 -5.42
C SER A 775 -36.84 -39.34 -6.23
N ARG A 776 -36.80 -38.36 -7.14
CA ARG A 776 -37.90 -37.87 -8.04
C ARG A 776 -39.37 -38.12 -7.56
N LYS A 777 -39.67 -38.04 -6.26
CA LYS A 777 -41.01 -38.26 -5.69
C LYS A 777 -41.39 -37.13 -4.74
N SER A 778 -42.54 -36.53 -5.11
CA SER A 778 -43.39 -35.52 -4.48
C SER A 778 -42.83 -34.12 -4.26
N ASP A 779 -43.31 -33.20 -5.10
CA ASP A 779 -43.31 -31.73 -5.02
C ASP A 779 -43.92 -31.13 -3.73
N ILE A 780 -44.19 -31.94 -2.70
CA ILE A 780 -44.93 -31.52 -1.49
C ILE A 780 -43.98 -30.98 -0.39
N ASP A 781 -42.68 -31.28 -0.45
CA ASP A 781 -41.66 -30.73 0.49
C ASP A 781 -40.85 -29.56 -0.11
N SER A 782 -41.34 -28.98 -1.21
CA SER A 782 -40.70 -27.87 -1.95
C SER A 782 -40.58 -26.55 -1.15
N ASN A 783 -41.23 -26.43 0.01
CA ASN A 783 -41.23 -25.21 0.83
C ASN A 783 -40.08 -25.09 1.86
N ARG A 784 -39.19 -26.08 1.98
CA ARG A 784 -37.87 -25.84 2.58
C ARG A 784 -36.85 -25.70 1.47
N ALA A 785 -36.83 -24.51 0.86
CA ALA A 785 -35.63 -24.05 0.17
C ALA A 785 -34.45 -24.29 1.12
N ILE A 786 -33.57 -25.22 0.76
CA ILE A 786 -32.35 -25.45 1.50
C ILE A 786 -31.67 -24.09 1.52
N SER A 787 -31.48 -23.50 2.71
CA SER A 787 -30.69 -22.28 2.82
C SER A 787 -29.25 -22.67 2.47
N TRP A 788 -28.90 -22.55 1.19
CA TRP A 788 -27.53 -22.73 0.67
C TRP A 788 -26.51 -21.79 1.37
N PHE A 789 -27.01 -20.88 2.21
CA PHE A 789 -26.26 -19.82 2.87
C PHE A 789 -26.05 -20.05 4.38
N ARG A 790 -26.52 -21.16 4.97
CA ARG A 790 -26.22 -21.49 6.38
C ARG A 790 -25.74 -22.93 6.54
N PHE A 791 -24.43 -23.08 6.69
CA PHE A 791 -23.84 -24.30 7.24
C PHE A 791 -24.15 -24.35 8.73
N GLU A 792 -25.17 -25.10 9.12
CA GLU A 792 -25.46 -25.36 10.53
C GLU A 792 -24.50 -26.43 11.06
N THR A 793 -23.88 -26.19 12.21
CA THR A 793 -23.02 -27.17 12.88
C THR A 793 -23.82 -28.44 13.19
N VAL A 794 -23.39 -29.59 12.65
CA VAL A 794 -24.06 -30.86 12.88
C VAL A 794 -23.91 -31.24 14.36
N LYS A 795 -25.03 -31.26 15.10
CA LYS A 795 -25.08 -31.71 16.50
C LYS A 795 -25.30 -33.22 16.64
N ASP A 796 -25.92 -33.85 15.64
CA ASP A 796 -26.28 -35.29 15.63
C ASP A 796 -25.76 -35.99 14.36
N LEU A 797 -24.71 -36.81 14.51
CA LEU A 797 -24.14 -37.63 13.42
C LEU A 797 -25.06 -38.77 12.96
N SER A 798 -26.08 -39.12 13.74
CA SER A 798 -27.01 -40.22 13.44
C SER A 798 -27.79 -39.99 12.14
N LYS A 799 -28.11 -38.73 11.80
CA LYS A 799 -28.79 -38.36 10.56
C LYS A 799 -27.88 -38.55 9.34
N LEU A 800 -26.63 -38.12 9.43
CA LEU A 800 -25.63 -38.28 8.38
C LEU A 800 -25.39 -39.76 8.08
N LYS A 801 -25.16 -40.57 9.12
CA LYS A 801 -24.98 -42.02 9.01
C LYS A 801 -26.12 -42.72 8.28
N ARG A 802 -27.38 -42.41 8.64
CA ARG A 802 -28.57 -42.95 7.95
C ARG A 802 -28.65 -42.52 6.48
N ARG A 803 -28.29 -41.28 6.16
CA ARG A 803 -28.30 -40.76 4.78
C ARG A 803 -27.27 -41.46 3.90
N ILE A 804 -26.09 -41.78 4.44
CA ILE A 804 -25.04 -42.56 3.72
C ILE A 804 -25.58 -43.93 3.33
N VAL A 805 -26.14 -44.69 4.27
CA VAL A 805 -26.73 -46.02 3.97
C VAL A 805 -27.84 -45.91 2.94
N HIS A 806 -28.76 -44.97 3.13
CA HIS A 806 -29.89 -44.79 2.22
C HIS A 806 -29.45 -44.39 0.80
N ALA A 807 -28.40 -43.57 0.65
CA ALA A 807 -27.82 -43.23 -0.65
C ALA A 807 -27.20 -44.46 -1.33
N VAL A 808 -26.38 -45.23 -0.61
CA VAL A 808 -25.75 -46.45 -1.15
C VAL A 808 -26.78 -47.51 -1.50
N GLU A 809 -27.82 -47.70 -0.69
CA GLU A 809 -28.91 -48.64 -0.98
C GLU A 809 -29.72 -48.25 -2.22
N LYS A 810 -30.04 -46.96 -2.40
CA LYS A 810 -30.77 -46.49 -3.59
C LYS A 810 -29.94 -46.68 -4.86
N LEU A 811 -28.65 -46.38 -4.79
CA LEU A 811 -27.73 -46.59 -5.91
C LEU A 811 -27.58 -48.07 -6.30
N ASN A 812 -27.65 -48.98 -5.32
CA ASN A 812 -27.62 -50.44 -5.55
C ASN A 812 -28.95 -51.03 -6.08
N LYS A 813 -30.11 -50.41 -5.82
CA LYS A 813 -31.43 -50.94 -6.19
C LYS A 813 -31.84 -50.63 -7.65
N ASP A 814 -31.35 -49.54 -8.23
CA ASP A 814 -31.73 -49.08 -9.58
C ASP A 814 -30.90 -49.71 -10.72
N SER A 815 -30.66 -51.03 -10.68
CA SER A 815 -30.05 -51.76 -11.81
C SER A 815 -31.02 -52.02 -12.96
N ASN A 816 -32.29 -51.63 -12.82
CA ASN A 816 -33.31 -51.66 -13.87
C ASN A 816 -33.95 -50.27 -13.94
N VAL A 817 -33.58 -49.45 -14.92
CA VAL A 817 -34.41 -48.42 -15.61
C VAL A 817 -33.48 -47.53 -16.46
N ILE A 818 -33.46 -47.85 -17.76
CA ILE A 818 -33.50 -47.01 -18.97
C ILE A 818 -32.78 -45.65 -18.94
N ASP A 819 -31.87 -45.51 -19.91
CA ASP A 819 -31.18 -44.30 -20.36
C ASP A 819 -32.09 -43.06 -20.41
N ILE A 820 -31.56 -41.92 -19.97
CA ILE A 820 -32.12 -40.62 -20.33
C ILE A 820 -30.99 -39.77 -20.90
N GLU A 821 -30.99 -39.68 -22.22
CA GLU A 821 -30.47 -38.54 -22.98
C GLU A 821 -31.18 -37.25 -22.53
N SER A 822 -30.42 -36.24 -22.12
CA SER A 822 -30.49 -34.82 -22.56
C SER A 822 -29.62 -33.93 -21.70
#